data_AF-A0A8T2N7U4-F1
#
_entry.id   AF-A0A8T2N7U4-F1
#
_cell.length_a   1.000
_cell.length_b   1.000
_cell.length_c   1.000
_cell.angle_alpha   90.00
_cell.angle_beta   90.00
_cell.angle_gamma   90.00
#
_symmetry.space_group_name_H-M   'P 1'
#
loop_
_entity.id
_entity.type
_entity.pdbx_description
1 polymer ?
#
loop_
_entity_poly.entity_id
_entity_poly.type
_entity_poly.pdbx_seq_one_letter_code
_entity_poly.pdbx_strand_id
1 'polypeptide(L)'
;MKGLIALLLLLQVTAVHSGSHSLWGFATLIYGETQFPEFSGVVMVDDVQVLYYDSNERKLILRLQQNSEDIEEDTVPQGALYIAEAVYAGMKRSSQQIKFLNNHTEGVHVYQKLAGCVLDNDKESKTMEWDAYDGMEAMSYNMQNYTFNPLWPVLMFSQGQIESILMVYTNIYQPICTRTLKHYLNKVKNVVLRKERPRVRLLHNTHPETGEVRVSCLATGFYPRHINLTMLRDGHPIPEEELILGAVLSNGDGTYQLRRTLSVGAEELRERHHYTCSVTHLTLDNKLDISWERPRVRLLHNTHPETGEMRVSCLATGFYPRHINLTMLRDGHPIPEEELILGALLPNGDGTYQVRRTLSVGAEELRERHHYTCSVTHLTLDNKLDIGWGTMEGLTALLFLLQATAVHTGSHSLWGIVTLIYGETQFPEFSGVLMLDDVPVLYYDSNNRKVISRLQQISKDRGDDYIHEAVQFVTERIYNTMKRRSHQIKSLNNHTEGVHVYQRLAGCVLDNDKERKTMERDAYDGTEASSYNMWNYTFNPLWPVLMFSQGHLETILMEYTNIYQPICIQTLKYYLNKVKNVVLRKERPRVRLLHNTHPKTGEMRVSCLATGFYPRHINLTMLRDGHPIPEEELILGDVLPNGDGTYQLRRTLSVGAEELRERHHYTCSVTHLTLDNKLDIGWEPDDGPNITIIIIVVVVLLLVILVILTVFIKRRRERPRVRLLHNTHPETGEVKLSCLATGFYPRHINLTMLRDGHPIPEEELILGDLLPNGDGTYQ
;
A
#
# COMPACT_ATOMS: atom_id res chain seq x y z
N MET A 1 0.21 2.85 46.39
CA MET A 1 -0.46 2.49 45.11
C MET A 1 0.27 1.40 44.31
N LYS A 2 1.07 0.51 44.95
CA LYS A 2 1.57 -0.72 44.28
C LYS A 2 0.62 -1.92 44.42
N GLY A 3 -0.35 -1.82 45.33
CA GLY A 3 -1.24 -2.94 45.69
C GLY A 3 -2.37 -3.27 44.71
N LEU A 4 -2.74 -2.35 43.80
CA LEU A 4 -3.86 -2.57 42.87
C LEU A 4 -3.54 -3.59 41.75
N ILE A 5 -2.27 -4.00 41.61
CA ILE A 5 -1.73 -4.61 40.39
C ILE A 5 -1.88 -6.15 40.39
N ALA A 6 -1.90 -6.81 41.55
CA ALA A 6 -1.82 -8.27 41.61
C ALA A 6 -3.07 -8.99 41.10
N LEU A 7 -4.29 -8.48 41.36
CA LEU A 7 -5.52 -9.11 40.86
C LEU A 7 -5.80 -8.82 39.38
N LEU A 8 -5.31 -7.70 38.85
CA LEU A 8 -5.38 -7.39 37.41
C LEU A 8 -4.52 -8.34 36.56
N LEU A 9 -3.47 -8.91 37.15
CA LEU A 9 -2.63 -9.95 36.53
C LEU A 9 -3.30 -11.33 36.56
N LEU A 10 -4.07 -11.67 37.60
CA LEU A 10 -4.78 -12.96 37.70
C LEU A 10 -5.94 -13.12 36.70
N LEU A 11 -6.51 -12.01 36.20
CA LEU A 11 -7.46 -12.00 35.07
C LEU A 11 -6.84 -12.51 33.75
N GLN A 12 -5.53 -12.74 33.68
CA GLN A 12 -4.86 -13.34 32.51
C GLN A 12 -5.04 -14.87 32.42
N VAL A 13 -5.66 -15.52 33.42
CA VAL A 13 -5.78 -16.99 33.48
C VAL A 13 -7.23 -17.44 33.39
N THR A 14 -7.88 -17.18 32.27
CA THR A 14 -8.91 -18.10 31.74
C THR A 14 -8.96 -17.93 30.23
N ALA A 15 -8.57 -18.98 29.49
CA ALA A 15 -8.90 -19.08 28.08
C ALA A 15 -10.44 -19.17 27.95
N VAL A 16 -11.07 -18.02 27.71
CA VAL A 16 -12.52 -17.93 27.45
C VAL A 16 -12.75 -18.52 26.07
N HIS A 17 -13.32 -19.73 26.04
CA HIS A 17 -13.68 -20.43 24.80
C HIS A 17 -14.86 -19.70 24.14
N SER A 18 -15.02 -19.84 22.81
CA SER A 18 -16.15 -19.22 22.11
C SER A 18 -17.47 -19.69 22.70
N GLY A 19 -18.28 -18.77 23.24
CA GLY A 19 -19.58 -19.08 23.85
C GLY A 19 -19.59 -19.21 25.37
N SER A 20 -18.48 -18.90 26.05
CA SER A 20 -18.44 -18.80 27.52
C SER A 20 -18.61 -17.35 28.00
N HIS A 21 -19.32 -17.17 29.10
CA HIS A 21 -19.61 -15.88 29.73
C HIS A 21 -19.28 -15.92 31.22
N SER A 22 -18.95 -14.79 31.82
CA SER A 22 -18.48 -14.71 33.20
C SER A 22 -19.17 -13.61 34.00
N LEU A 23 -19.31 -13.84 35.31
CA LEU A 23 -19.76 -12.85 36.28
C LEU A 23 -18.69 -12.74 37.36
N TRP A 24 -18.09 -11.56 37.51
CA TRP A 24 -17.03 -11.30 38.48
C TRP A 24 -17.44 -10.18 39.44
N GLY A 25 -17.40 -10.45 40.73
CA GLY A 25 -17.49 -9.45 41.80
C GLY A 25 -16.09 -9.10 42.31
N PHE A 26 -15.71 -7.83 42.20
CA PHE A 26 -14.48 -7.28 42.73
C PHE A 26 -14.79 -6.38 43.92
N ALA A 27 -14.32 -6.74 45.11
CA ALA A 27 -14.49 -5.98 46.33
C ALA A 27 -13.14 -5.46 46.82
N THR A 28 -13.11 -4.20 47.24
CA THR A 28 -11.95 -3.55 47.85
C THR A 28 -12.37 -2.99 49.20
N LEU A 29 -11.63 -3.34 50.24
CA LEU A 29 -11.74 -2.78 51.58
C LEU A 29 -10.43 -2.02 51.88
N ILE A 30 -10.55 -0.75 52.24
CA ILE A 30 -9.43 0.11 52.62
C ILE A 30 -9.60 0.47 54.09
N TYR A 31 -8.56 0.23 54.89
CA TYR A 31 -8.54 0.62 56.30
C TYR A 31 -7.37 1.56 56.55
N GLY A 32 -7.66 2.76 57.05
CA GLY A 32 -6.73 3.89 57.23
C GLY A 32 -7.36 5.21 56.76
N GLU A 33 -6.68 6.34 56.94
CA GLU A 33 -7.18 7.63 56.43
C GLU A 33 -7.09 7.68 54.90
N THR A 34 -8.23 7.82 54.23
CA THR A 34 -8.32 7.85 52.77
C THR A 34 -9.51 8.71 52.32
N GLN A 35 -9.40 9.28 51.13
CA GLN A 35 -10.47 10.01 50.44
C GLN A 35 -11.46 9.08 49.72
N PHE A 36 -11.18 7.77 49.67
CA PHE A 36 -12.02 6.75 49.04
C PHE A 36 -12.96 6.10 50.07
N PRO A 37 -14.10 5.49 49.65
CA PRO A 37 -14.94 4.72 50.55
C PRO A 37 -14.16 3.59 51.25
N GLU A 38 -14.50 3.31 52.52
CA GLU A 38 -13.91 2.19 53.28
C GLU A 38 -14.10 0.87 52.53
N PHE A 39 -15.25 0.66 51.89
CA PHE A 39 -15.51 -0.49 51.05
C PHE A 39 -16.15 -0.09 49.74
N SER A 40 -15.72 -0.73 48.65
CA SER A 40 -16.36 -0.63 47.34
C SER A 40 -16.44 -2.00 46.67
N GLY A 41 -17.60 -2.33 46.12
CA GLY A 41 -17.85 -3.53 45.34
C GLY A 41 -18.24 -3.19 43.90
N VAL A 42 -17.67 -3.89 42.94
CA VAL A 42 -17.97 -3.78 41.51
C VAL A 42 -18.38 -5.15 41.01
N VAL A 43 -19.49 -5.24 40.27
CA VAL A 43 -19.87 -6.49 39.59
C VAL A 43 -19.76 -6.28 38.09
N MET A 44 -19.04 -7.19 37.45
CA MET A 44 -18.75 -7.23 36.02
C MET A 44 -19.42 -8.46 35.40
N VAL A 45 -20.07 -8.30 34.26
CA VAL A 45 -20.46 -9.39 33.38
C VAL A 45 -19.53 -9.34 32.17
N ASP A 46 -18.72 -10.38 32.00
CA ASP A 46 -17.53 -10.37 31.16
C ASP A 46 -16.67 -9.14 31.49
N ASP A 47 -16.60 -8.17 30.57
CA ASP A 47 -15.83 -6.93 30.72
C ASP A 47 -16.73 -5.69 30.98
N VAL A 48 -18.03 -5.88 31.25
CA VAL A 48 -19.02 -4.81 31.42
C VAL A 48 -19.42 -4.66 32.89
N GLN A 49 -19.19 -3.47 33.47
CA GLN A 49 -19.66 -3.16 34.81
C GLN A 49 -21.19 -3.04 34.84
N VAL A 50 -21.86 -3.87 35.62
CA VAL A 50 -23.33 -3.86 35.74
C VAL A 50 -23.82 -3.28 37.07
N LEU A 51 -23.04 -3.45 38.15
CA LEU A 51 -23.37 -2.95 39.48
C LEU A 51 -22.15 -2.32 40.15
N TYR A 52 -22.44 -1.33 40.99
CA TYR A 52 -21.49 -0.71 41.91
C TYR A 52 -22.13 -0.57 43.29
N TYR A 53 -21.33 -0.71 44.33
CA TYR A 53 -21.71 -0.47 45.72
C TYR A 53 -20.55 0.21 46.43
N ASP A 54 -20.83 1.14 47.32
CA ASP A 54 -19.84 1.66 48.26
C ASP A 54 -20.41 1.84 49.67
N SER A 55 -19.51 1.89 50.66
CA SER A 55 -19.86 2.02 52.07
C SER A 55 -20.37 3.40 52.47
N ASN A 56 -20.17 4.43 51.65
CA ASN A 56 -20.58 5.79 51.97
C ASN A 56 -22.06 5.98 51.64
N GLU A 57 -22.46 5.59 50.44
CA GLU A 57 -23.84 5.69 49.95
C GLU A 57 -24.71 4.49 50.39
N ARG A 58 -24.09 3.33 50.61
CA ARG A 58 -24.74 2.06 50.99
C ARG A 58 -25.93 1.69 50.09
N LYS A 59 -25.84 2.06 48.81
CA LYS A 59 -26.84 1.78 47.78
C LYS A 59 -26.17 1.06 46.61
N LEU A 60 -26.93 0.20 45.95
CA LEU A 60 -26.51 -0.41 44.69
C LEU A 60 -26.80 0.54 43.55
N ILE A 61 -25.75 0.90 42.81
CA ILE A 61 -25.83 1.72 41.61
C ILE A 61 -25.73 0.79 40.40
N LEU A 62 -26.81 0.71 39.63
CA LEU A 62 -26.83 0.00 38.36
C LEU A 62 -26.11 0.84 37.30
N ARG A 63 -25.15 0.25 36.56
CA ARG A 63 -24.37 0.94 35.52
C ARG A 63 -24.61 0.36 34.12
N LEU A 64 -25.88 0.22 33.73
CA LEU A 64 -26.25 -0.16 32.36
C LEU A 64 -26.25 1.09 31.46
N GLN A 65 -25.46 1.06 30.38
CA GLN A 65 -25.25 2.22 29.51
C GLN A 65 -26.42 2.41 28.52
N GLN A 66 -27.43 3.20 28.90
CA GLN A 66 -28.17 4.20 28.10
C GLN A 66 -29.49 4.57 28.79
N ASN A 67 -29.68 5.88 29.02
CA ASN A 67 -30.93 6.59 29.31
C ASN A 67 -31.93 5.89 30.24
N SER A 68 -31.87 6.19 31.54
CA SER A 68 -33.01 5.90 32.43
C SER A 68 -33.20 7.04 33.43
N GLU A 69 -34.15 7.93 33.12
CA GLU A 69 -34.89 8.66 34.16
C GLU A 69 -35.86 7.76 34.92
N ASP A 70 -36.01 6.47 34.58
CA ASP A 70 -36.79 5.52 35.38
C ASP A 70 -36.01 4.20 35.58
N ILE A 71 -35.46 4.01 36.77
CA ILE A 71 -34.89 2.71 37.21
C ILE A 71 -36.05 1.94 37.86
N GLU A 72 -36.61 0.94 37.17
CA GLU A 72 -37.53 -0.02 37.81
C GLU A 72 -36.78 -0.82 38.88
N GLU A 73 -37.35 -0.88 40.08
CA GLU A 73 -36.85 -1.61 41.27
C GLU A 73 -36.63 -3.12 40.99
N ASP A 74 -37.31 -3.66 39.97
CA ASP A 74 -37.18 -5.03 39.45
C ASP A 74 -35.87 -5.32 38.68
N THR A 75 -34.97 -4.34 38.56
CA THR A 75 -33.70 -4.50 37.82
C THR A 75 -32.51 -5.01 38.62
N VAL A 76 -32.56 -4.91 39.95
CA VAL A 76 -31.51 -5.40 40.86
C VAL A 76 -31.90 -6.77 41.41
N PRO A 77 -31.04 -7.80 41.36
CA PRO A 77 -31.35 -9.11 41.93
C PRO A 77 -31.74 -9.00 43.39
N GLN A 78 -32.90 -9.55 43.74
CA GLN A 78 -33.41 -9.58 45.11
C GLN A 78 -32.35 -10.22 46.04
N GLY A 79 -31.85 -9.45 47.01
CA GLY A 79 -30.78 -9.87 47.93
C GLY A 79 -29.35 -9.47 47.52
N ALA A 80 -29.12 -8.79 46.40
CA ALA A 80 -27.78 -8.30 46.02
C ALA A 80 -27.20 -7.33 47.07
N LEU A 81 -28.04 -6.47 47.67
CA LEU A 81 -27.62 -5.55 48.73
C LEU A 81 -27.18 -6.31 49.98
N TYR A 82 -27.96 -7.33 50.37
CA TYR A 82 -27.62 -8.21 51.49
C TYR A 82 -26.29 -8.94 51.26
N ILE A 83 -26.02 -9.39 50.02
CA ILE A 83 -24.74 -10.01 49.66
C ILE A 83 -23.59 -8.99 49.79
N ALA A 84 -23.75 -7.78 49.27
CA ALA A 84 -22.72 -6.74 49.38
C ALA A 84 -22.41 -6.39 50.84
N GLU A 85 -23.43 -6.26 51.69
CA GLU A 85 -23.25 -6.01 53.12
C GLU A 85 -22.62 -7.19 53.86
N ALA A 86 -22.99 -8.43 53.52
CA ALA A 86 -22.39 -9.63 54.08
C ALA A 86 -20.90 -9.75 53.70
N VAL A 87 -20.55 -9.46 52.45
CA VAL A 87 -19.16 -9.42 51.98
C VAL A 87 -18.37 -8.33 52.69
N TYR A 88 -18.92 -7.13 52.83
CA TYR A 88 -18.29 -6.04 53.56
C TYR A 88 -18.03 -6.41 55.03
N ALA A 89 -19.04 -6.95 55.74
CA ALA A 89 -18.89 -7.38 57.12
C ALA A 89 -17.86 -8.51 57.28
N GLY A 90 -17.85 -9.46 56.33
CA GLY A 90 -16.87 -10.56 56.29
C GLY A 90 -15.44 -10.05 56.08
N MET A 91 -15.22 -9.22 55.06
CA MET A 91 -13.91 -8.64 54.77
C MET A 91 -13.41 -7.76 55.92
N LYS A 92 -14.30 -7.02 56.58
CA LYS A 92 -13.96 -6.20 57.75
C LYS A 92 -13.50 -7.06 58.93
N ARG A 93 -14.14 -8.21 59.18
CA ARG A 93 -13.69 -9.15 60.21
C ARG A 93 -12.34 -9.78 59.87
N SER A 94 -12.17 -10.27 58.65
CA SER A 94 -10.91 -10.91 58.22
C SER A 94 -9.75 -9.92 58.21
N SER A 95 -9.96 -8.68 57.75
CA SER A 95 -8.93 -7.65 57.76
C SER A 95 -8.51 -7.24 59.19
N GLN A 96 -9.43 -7.18 60.15
CA GLN A 96 -9.09 -6.95 61.56
C GLN A 96 -8.21 -8.07 62.12
N GLN A 97 -8.52 -9.32 61.77
CA GLN A 97 -7.72 -10.48 62.16
C GLN A 97 -6.33 -10.44 61.53
N ILE A 98 -6.23 -10.15 60.22
CA ILE A 98 -4.96 -10.00 59.51
C ILE A 98 -4.13 -8.84 60.09
N LYS A 99 -4.77 -7.69 60.37
CA LYS A 99 -4.13 -6.52 60.99
C LYS A 99 -3.51 -6.85 62.35
N PHE A 100 -4.27 -7.56 63.20
CA PHE A 100 -3.80 -8.01 64.51
C PHE A 100 -2.62 -8.97 64.38
N LEU A 101 -2.69 -9.94 63.46
CA LEU A 101 -1.68 -10.99 63.30
C LEU A 101 -0.38 -10.49 62.67
N ASN A 102 -0.45 -9.48 61.80
CA ASN A 102 0.72 -8.84 61.20
C ASN A 102 1.24 -7.64 62.01
N ASN A 103 0.65 -7.36 63.18
CA ASN A 103 1.05 -6.26 64.06
C ASN A 103 1.03 -4.88 63.36
N HIS A 104 0.14 -4.70 62.39
CA HIS A 104 -0.02 -3.46 61.63
C HIS A 104 -0.71 -2.41 62.53
N THR A 105 0.03 -1.37 62.92
CA THR A 105 -0.45 -0.35 63.86
C THR A 105 -0.77 0.99 63.19
N GLU A 106 -0.11 1.31 62.07
CA GLU A 106 -0.25 2.58 61.33
C GLU A 106 -0.15 2.34 59.81
N GLY A 107 -0.84 3.18 59.01
CA GLY A 107 -0.81 3.12 57.55
C GLY A 107 -2.15 2.76 56.89
N VAL A 108 -2.21 2.95 55.57
CA VAL A 108 -3.37 2.56 54.75
C VAL A 108 -3.13 1.18 54.17
N HIS A 109 -3.99 0.23 54.52
CA HIS A 109 -3.94 -1.14 54.03
C HIS A 109 -5.13 -1.44 53.13
N VAL A 110 -4.92 -2.28 52.13
CA VAL A 110 -5.92 -2.62 51.12
C VAL A 110 -6.12 -4.13 51.09
N TYR A 111 -7.35 -4.57 51.37
CA TYR A 111 -7.78 -5.95 51.21
C TYR A 111 -8.72 -6.04 50.00
N GLN A 112 -8.37 -6.89 49.04
CA GLN A 112 -9.11 -7.08 47.81
C GLN A 112 -9.59 -8.52 47.71
N LYS A 113 -10.80 -8.68 47.17
CA LYS A 113 -11.43 -9.97 46.90
C LYS A 113 -12.00 -9.97 45.49
N LEU A 114 -11.75 -11.04 44.75
CA LEU A 114 -12.38 -11.31 43.46
C LEU A 114 -13.06 -12.67 43.56
N ALA A 115 -14.36 -12.69 43.36
CA ALA A 115 -15.13 -13.93 43.34
C ALA A 115 -16.07 -13.92 42.14
N GLY A 116 -16.27 -15.05 41.50
CA GLY A 116 -17.14 -15.09 40.33
C GLY A 116 -17.39 -16.48 39.80
N CYS A 117 -18.13 -16.51 38.69
CA CYS A 117 -18.40 -17.73 37.97
C CYS A 117 -18.32 -17.57 36.45
N VAL A 118 -17.95 -18.65 35.77
CA VAL A 118 -17.91 -18.74 34.30
C VAL A 118 -18.92 -19.78 33.84
N LEU A 119 -19.91 -19.37 33.04
CA LEU A 119 -20.84 -20.24 32.32
C LEU A 119 -20.26 -20.65 30.98
N ASP A 120 -20.06 -21.95 30.77
CA ASP A 120 -19.63 -22.51 29.49
C ASP A 120 -20.81 -23.22 28.81
N ASN A 121 -21.21 -22.73 27.62
CA ASN A 121 -22.26 -23.32 26.76
C ASN A 121 -23.52 -23.78 27.53
N ASP A 122 -24.01 -22.92 28.44
CA ASP A 122 -25.19 -23.12 29.30
C ASP A 122 -25.17 -24.30 30.27
N LYS A 123 -24.06 -25.05 30.39
CA LYS A 123 -24.03 -26.35 31.08
C LYS A 123 -23.24 -26.38 32.38
N GLU A 124 -22.04 -25.82 32.42
CA GLU A 124 -21.18 -25.92 33.60
C GLU A 124 -20.73 -24.52 34.06
N SER A 125 -20.93 -24.23 35.35
CA SER A 125 -20.51 -22.98 35.96
C SER A 125 -19.28 -23.22 36.84
N LYS A 126 -18.13 -22.67 36.46
CA LYS A 126 -16.89 -22.74 37.26
C LYS A 126 -16.86 -21.57 38.22
N THR A 127 -16.81 -21.81 39.53
CA THR A 127 -16.68 -20.75 40.54
C THR A 127 -15.25 -20.65 41.05
N MET A 128 -14.77 -19.41 41.16
CA MET A 128 -13.42 -19.13 41.66
C MET A 128 -13.42 -17.92 42.58
N GLU A 129 -12.50 -17.93 43.55
CA GLU A 129 -12.27 -16.83 44.48
C GLU A 129 -10.77 -16.61 44.73
N TRP A 130 -10.39 -15.33 44.81
CA TRP A 130 -9.06 -14.87 45.16
C TRP A 130 -9.14 -13.73 46.17
N ASP A 131 -8.27 -13.80 47.16
CA ASP A 131 -8.07 -12.79 48.18
C ASP A 131 -6.64 -12.28 48.11
N ALA A 132 -6.46 -10.96 48.17
CA ALA A 132 -5.15 -10.32 48.23
C ALA A 132 -5.11 -9.20 49.27
N TYR A 133 -4.01 -9.12 50.03
CA TYR A 133 -3.79 -8.08 51.03
C TYR A 133 -2.52 -7.30 50.68
N ASP A 134 -2.62 -5.98 50.59
CA ASP A 134 -1.56 -5.04 50.19
C ASP A 134 -0.86 -5.40 48.85
N GLY A 135 -1.60 -6.03 47.93
CA GLY A 135 -1.09 -6.46 46.63
C GLY A 135 -0.34 -7.79 46.64
N MET A 136 -0.35 -8.52 47.75
CA MET A 136 0.12 -9.90 47.81
C MET A 136 -1.07 -10.85 47.83
N GLU A 137 -1.05 -11.89 47.00
CA GLU A 137 -2.06 -12.95 47.04
C GLU A 137 -2.02 -13.62 48.41
N ALA A 138 -3.15 -13.59 49.12
CA ALA A 138 -3.29 -14.15 50.46
C ALA A 138 -3.85 -15.57 50.38
N MET A 139 -4.79 -15.79 49.47
CA MET A 139 -5.50 -17.06 49.31
C MET A 139 -6.15 -17.15 47.93
N SER A 140 -6.13 -18.35 47.35
CA SER A 140 -6.96 -18.69 46.19
C SER A 140 -7.71 -19.99 46.41
N TYR A 141 -8.91 -20.03 45.82
CA TYR A 141 -9.80 -21.16 45.92
C TYR A 141 -10.41 -21.51 44.57
N ASN A 142 -10.11 -22.72 44.11
CA ASN A 142 -10.75 -23.31 42.93
C ASN A 142 -11.75 -24.38 43.39
N MET A 143 -13.03 -24.05 43.25
CA MET A 143 -14.16 -24.85 43.72
C MET A 143 -14.45 -26.06 42.84
N GLN A 144 -13.88 -26.13 41.64
CA GLN A 144 -14.08 -27.26 40.72
C GLN A 144 -13.23 -28.48 41.12
N ASN A 145 -12.01 -28.22 41.59
CA ASN A 145 -11.08 -29.27 42.03
C ASN A 145 -10.97 -29.36 43.56
N TYR A 146 -11.77 -28.57 44.30
CA TYR A 146 -11.72 -28.44 45.75
C TYR A 146 -10.31 -28.09 46.28
N THR A 147 -9.54 -27.32 45.51
CA THR A 147 -8.16 -26.97 45.87
C THR A 147 -8.15 -25.65 46.62
N PHE A 148 -7.75 -25.72 47.90
CA PHE A 148 -7.53 -24.59 48.77
C PHE A 148 -6.03 -24.29 48.86
N ASN A 149 -5.61 -23.11 48.39
CA ASN A 149 -4.22 -22.69 48.39
C ASN A 149 -4.05 -21.46 49.29
N PRO A 150 -3.85 -21.63 50.61
CA PRO A 150 -3.52 -20.54 51.51
C PRO A 150 -2.05 -20.19 51.32
N LEU A 151 -1.76 -19.00 50.81
CA LEU A 151 -0.38 -18.51 50.75
C LEU A 151 0.06 -17.94 52.10
N TRP A 152 -0.90 -17.57 52.96
CA TRP A 152 -0.65 -17.04 54.30
C TRP A 152 -1.06 -18.06 55.36
N PRO A 153 -0.14 -18.52 56.24
CA PRO A 153 -0.42 -19.53 57.27
C PRO A 153 -1.56 -19.17 58.23
N VAL A 154 -1.82 -17.87 58.36
CA VAL A 154 -2.82 -17.27 59.25
C VAL A 154 -4.27 -17.49 58.78
N LEU A 155 -4.45 -17.85 57.51
CA LEU A 155 -5.75 -18.11 56.88
C LEU A 155 -6.07 -19.62 56.76
N MET A 156 -5.34 -20.48 57.48
CA MET A 156 -5.64 -21.92 57.50
C MET A 156 -6.98 -22.20 58.19
N PHE A 157 -7.94 -22.68 57.40
CA PHE A 157 -9.21 -23.19 57.91
C PHE A 157 -9.07 -24.64 58.39
N SER A 158 -9.81 -25.03 59.42
CA SER A 158 -9.93 -26.43 59.80
C SER A 158 -10.71 -27.21 58.74
N GLN A 159 -10.52 -28.53 58.68
CA GLN A 159 -11.23 -29.41 57.72
C GLN A 159 -12.75 -29.17 57.74
N GLY A 160 -13.36 -29.05 58.93
CA GLY A 160 -14.80 -28.79 59.06
C GLY A 160 -15.23 -27.39 58.63
N GLN A 161 -14.34 -26.39 58.71
CA GLN A 161 -14.60 -25.05 58.15
C GLN A 161 -14.55 -25.08 56.62
N ILE A 162 -13.61 -25.82 56.03
CA ILE A 162 -13.51 -26.00 54.57
C ILE A 162 -14.78 -26.70 54.04
N GLU A 163 -15.26 -27.75 54.72
CA GLU A 163 -16.50 -28.44 54.37
C GLU A 163 -17.74 -27.54 54.49
N SER A 164 -17.80 -26.71 55.53
CA SER A 164 -18.90 -25.74 55.72
C SER A 164 -18.89 -24.66 54.63
N ILE A 165 -17.72 -24.10 54.32
CA ILE A 165 -17.54 -23.13 53.23
C ILE A 165 -17.97 -23.79 51.91
N LEU A 166 -17.50 -25.00 51.64
CA LEU A 166 -17.83 -25.73 50.42
C LEU A 166 -19.35 -25.94 50.26
N MET A 167 -20.03 -26.30 51.35
CA MET A 167 -21.49 -26.47 51.36
C MET A 167 -22.22 -25.16 51.02
N VAL A 168 -21.78 -24.04 51.59
CA VAL A 168 -22.39 -22.71 51.33
C VAL A 168 -22.15 -22.30 49.87
N TYR A 169 -20.94 -22.50 49.34
CA TYR A 169 -20.63 -22.07 47.98
C TYR A 169 -21.32 -22.91 46.91
N THR A 170 -21.33 -24.24 47.06
CA THR A 170 -21.98 -25.16 46.12
C THR A 170 -23.50 -25.00 46.12
N ASN A 171 -24.12 -24.83 47.29
CA ASN A 171 -25.58 -24.81 47.40
C ASN A 171 -26.20 -23.40 47.34
N ILE A 172 -25.43 -22.34 47.61
CA ILE A 172 -25.94 -20.96 47.69
C ILE A 172 -25.27 -20.07 46.65
N TYR A 173 -23.94 -19.89 46.70
CA TYR A 173 -23.27 -18.91 45.83
C TYR A 173 -23.25 -19.31 44.35
N GLN A 174 -22.98 -20.58 44.02
CA GLN A 174 -22.92 -21.05 42.64
C GLN A 174 -24.28 -20.94 41.91
N PRO A 175 -25.42 -21.37 42.48
CA PRO A 175 -26.74 -21.15 41.88
C PRO A 175 -27.11 -19.67 41.73
N ILE A 176 -26.79 -18.84 42.74
CA ILE A 176 -27.04 -17.39 42.68
C ILE A 176 -26.20 -16.75 41.58
N CYS A 177 -24.91 -17.07 41.49
CA CYS A 177 -24.01 -16.55 40.48
C CYS A 177 -24.49 -16.94 39.07
N THR A 178 -24.83 -18.21 38.86
CA THR A 178 -25.34 -18.71 37.58
C THR A 178 -26.64 -18.03 37.18
N ARG A 179 -27.60 -17.89 38.11
CA ARG A 179 -28.89 -17.23 37.85
C ARG A 179 -28.70 -15.74 37.56
N THR A 180 -27.81 -15.08 38.29
CA THR A 180 -27.51 -13.65 38.13
C THR A 180 -26.80 -13.39 36.80
N LEU A 181 -25.84 -14.24 36.42
CA LEU A 181 -25.16 -14.18 35.14
C LEU A 181 -26.16 -14.36 33.98
N LYS A 182 -27.03 -15.38 34.03
CA LYS A 182 -28.09 -15.56 33.02
C LYS A 182 -29.06 -14.38 32.96
N HIS A 183 -29.45 -13.81 34.11
CA HIS A 183 -30.32 -12.64 34.17
C HIS A 183 -29.69 -11.43 33.49
N TYR A 184 -28.43 -11.11 33.82
CA TYR A 184 -27.76 -9.97 33.22
C TYR A 184 -27.39 -10.23 31.75
N LEU A 185 -26.95 -11.43 31.36
CA LEU A 185 -26.70 -11.75 29.94
C LEU A 185 -27.92 -11.49 29.06
N ASN A 186 -29.14 -11.76 29.56
CA ASN A 186 -30.36 -11.43 28.83
C ASN A 186 -30.58 -9.91 28.71
N LYS A 187 -30.24 -9.12 29.72
CA LYS A 187 -30.42 -7.66 29.74
C LYS A 187 -29.34 -6.90 28.99
N VAL A 188 -28.07 -7.32 29.12
CA VAL A 188 -26.90 -6.67 28.49
C VAL A 188 -26.41 -7.42 27.25
N LYS A 189 -27.22 -8.31 26.69
CA LYS A 189 -26.88 -9.14 25.52
C LYS A 189 -26.23 -8.34 24.40
N ASN A 190 -26.81 -7.18 24.07
CA ASN A 190 -26.34 -6.33 22.99
C ASN A 190 -25.00 -5.62 23.29
N VAL A 191 -24.68 -5.41 24.57
CA VAL A 191 -23.45 -4.74 25.02
C VAL A 191 -22.33 -5.75 25.24
N VAL A 192 -22.63 -6.91 25.84
CA VAL A 192 -21.64 -7.96 26.14
C VAL A 192 -21.24 -8.74 24.88
N LEU A 193 -22.18 -8.97 23.96
CA LEU A 193 -21.88 -9.62 22.66
C LEU A 193 -21.35 -8.67 21.60
N ARG A 194 -21.20 -7.37 21.90
CA ARG A 194 -20.60 -6.44 20.95
C ARG A 194 -19.18 -6.89 20.64
N LYS A 195 -18.78 -6.71 19.40
CA LYS A 195 -17.46 -7.10 18.91
C LYS A 195 -16.90 -5.90 18.20
N GLU A 196 -15.89 -5.28 18.79
CA GLU A 196 -15.25 -4.10 18.21
C GLU A 196 -13.84 -4.49 17.74
N ARG A 197 -13.60 -4.31 16.44
CA ARG A 197 -12.38 -4.75 15.79
C ARG A 197 -11.22 -3.78 16.10
N PRO A 198 -10.03 -4.27 16.48
CA PRO A 198 -8.89 -3.41 16.79
C PRO A 198 -8.45 -2.57 15.60
N ARG A 199 -8.26 -1.27 15.84
CA ARG A 199 -7.55 -0.34 14.96
C ARG A 199 -6.07 -0.39 15.33
N VAL A 200 -5.28 -1.09 14.52
CA VAL A 200 -3.85 -1.30 14.76
C VAL A 200 -3.03 -0.27 13.97
N ARG A 201 -1.96 0.24 14.58
CA ARG A 201 -1.04 1.19 13.97
C ARG A 201 0.40 0.87 14.38
N LEU A 202 1.32 0.98 13.43
CA LEU A 202 2.75 0.91 13.68
C LEU A 202 3.34 2.33 13.62
N LEU A 203 3.61 2.88 14.79
CA LEU A 203 4.11 4.24 15.00
C LEU A 203 5.64 4.23 15.09
N HIS A 204 6.29 5.33 14.73
CA HIS A 204 7.70 5.55 15.04
C HIS A 204 7.89 6.98 15.51
N ASN A 205 8.69 7.16 16.56
CA ASN A 205 9.10 8.48 17.04
C ASN A 205 10.61 8.48 17.26
N THR A 206 11.31 9.46 16.69
CA THR A 206 12.70 9.79 17.01
C THR A 206 12.74 10.70 18.23
N HIS A 207 13.55 10.34 19.22
CA HIS A 207 13.82 11.22 20.34
C HIS A 207 14.73 12.37 19.87
N PRO A 208 14.32 13.64 20.00
CA PRO A 208 15.00 14.77 19.38
C PRO A 208 16.43 15.02 19.92
N GLU A 209 16.73 14.58 21.14
CA GLU A 209 18.03 14.81 21.77
C GLU A 209 19.00 13.62 21.67
N THR A 210 18.48 12.38 21.62
CA THR A 210 19.30 11.16 21.67
C THR A 210 19.40 10.45 20.32
N GLY A 211 18.54 10.81 19.35
CA GLY A 211 18.45 10.13 18.06
C GLY A 211 17.86 8.72 18.13
N GLU A 212 17.44 8.26 19.31
CA GLU A 212 16.86 6.95 19.55
C GLU A 212 15.48 6.86 18.87
N VAL A 213 15.24 5.80 18.09
CA VAL A 213 13.97 5.58 17.40
C VAL A 213 13.14 4.59 18.19
N ARG A 214 11.92 4.98 18.55
CA ARG A 214 10.94 4.08 19.18
C ARG A 214 9.91 3.63 18.17
N VAL A 215 9.88 2.34 17.87
CA VAL A 215 8.86 1.71 17.03
C VAL A 215 7.77 1.16 17.94
N SER A 216 6.52 1.59 17.76
CA SER A 216 5.40 1.20 18.63
C SER A 216 4.25 0.58 17.85
N CYS A 217 3.92 -0.68 18.14
CA CYS A 217 2.63 -1.20 17.74
C CYS A 217 1.56 -0.78 18.75
N LEU A 218 0.51 -0.14 18.26
CA LEU A 218 -0.62 0.35 19.04
C LEU A 218 -1.92 -0.22 18.46
N ALA A 219 -2.65 -0.99 19.26
CA ALA A 219 -4.03 -1.39 18.98
C ALA A 219 -4.98 -0.53 19.83
N THR A 220 -6.06 -0.03 19.23
CA THR A 220 -7.07 0.82 19.89
C THR A 220 -8.48 0.42 19.47
N GLY A 221 -9.48 0.79 20.25
CA GLY A 221 -10.89 0.64 19.88
C GLY A 221 -11.33 -0.82 19.76
N PHE A 222 -10.73 -1.74 20.53
CA PHE A 222 -11.12 -3.15 20.50
C PHE A 222 -11.93 -3.57 21.71
N TYR A 223 -12.82 -4.52 21.49
CA TYR A 223 -13.59 -5.20 22.52
C TYR A 223 -13.93 -6.62 22.05
N PRO A 224 -13.81 -7.65 22.90
CA PRO A 224 -13.52 -7.59 24.35
C PRO A 224 -12.03 -7.38 24.68
N ARG A 225 -11.69 -7.33 25.97
CA ARG A 225 -10.37 -6.90 26.47
C ARG A 225 -9.20 -7.76 25.98
N HIS A 226 -9.44 -9.02 25.62
CA HIS A 226 -8.39 -9.97 25.30
C HIS A 226 -7.85 -9.80 23.87
N ILE A 227 -6.62 -9.30 23.74
CA ILE A 227 -5.90 -9.11 22.47
C ILE A 227 -4.43 -9.53 22.62
N ASN A 228 -3.83 -10.03 21.53
CA ASN A 228 -2.40 -10.32 21.46
C ASN A 228 -1.76 -9.48 20.36
N LEU A 229 -0.64 -8.82 20.68
CA LEU A 229 0.17 -8.01 19.75
C LEU A 229 1.56 -8.62 19.69
N THR A 230 2.05 -9.00 18.52
CA THR A 230 3.39 -9.54 18.32
C THR A 230 4.17 -8.61 17.40
N MET A 231 5.28 -8.08 17.88
CA MET A 231 6.21 -7.30 17.05
C MET A 231 7.20 -8.25 16.39
N LEU A 232 7.35 -8.11 15.07
CA LEU A 232 8.27 -8.89 14.26
C LEU A 232 9.36 -7.96 13.72
N ARG A 233 10.61 -8.43 13.69
CA ARG A 233 11.76 -7.84 13.01
C ARG A 233 12.17 -8.81 11.91
N ASP A 234 12.10 -8.39 10.64
CA ASP A 234 12.38 -9.23 9.46
C ASP A 234 11.64 -10.57 9.46
N GLY A 235 10.37 -10.54 9.87
CA GLY A 235 9.52 -11.73 9.96
C GLY A 235 9.76 -12.61 11.19
N HIS A 236 10.70 -12.25 12.08
CA HIS A 236 11.02 -13.01 13.30
C HIS A 236 10.47 -12.29 14.54
N PRO A 237 9.86 -12.99 15.50
CA PRO A 237 9.30 -12.37 16.71
C PRO A 237 10.39 -11.78 17.61
N ILE A 238 10.18 -10.53 18.03
CA ILE A 238 11.07 -9.85 18.98
C ILE A 238 10.76 -10.37 20.40
N PRO A 239 11.78 -10.78 21.18
CA PRO A 239 11.61 -11.21 22.56
C PRO A 239 10.91 -10.16 23.43
N GLU A 240 10.05 -10.59 24.36
CA GLU A 240 9.31 -9.65 25.24
C GLU A 240 10.22 -8.81 26.14
N GLU A 241 11.41 -9.31 26.47
CA GLU A 241 12.44 -8.62 27.26
C GLU A 241 13.00 -7.37 26.59
N GLU A 242 12.98 -7.33 25.24
CA GLU A 242 13.40 -6.16 24.44
C GLU A 242 12.27 -5.14 24.26
N LEU A 243 11.04 -5.49 24.63
CA LEU A 243 9.86 -4.66 24.43
C LEU A 243 9.46 -3.93 25.70
N ILE A 244 9.17 -2.64 25.56
CA ILE A 244 8.43 -1.88 26.55
C ILE A 244 6.95 -2.27 26.42
N LEU A 245 6.49 -3.13 27.34
CA LEU A 245 5.13 -3.65 27.39
C LEU A 245 4.19 -2.64 28.07
N GLY A 246 3.16 -2.19 27.35
CA GLY A 246 2.04 -1.45 27.92
C GLY A 246 0.99 -2.38 28.52
N ALA A 247 0.28 -1.90 29.54
CA ALA A 247 -0.93 -2.56 30.01
C ALA A 247 -2.10 -2.33 29.02
N VAL A 248 -3.10 -3.20 29.06
CA VAL A 248 -4.37 -2.93 28.37
C VAL A 248 -5.12 -1.84 29.13
N LEU A 249 -5.33 -0.69 28.50
CA LEU A 249 -6.00 0.47 29.08
C LEU A 249 -7.41 0.61 28.52
N SER A 250 -8.35 1.08 29.34
CA SER A 250 -9.70 1.44 28.87
C SER A 250 -9.69 2.84 28.25
N ASN A 251 -10.47 3.04 27.20
CA ASN A 251 -10.67 4.34 26.55
C ASN A 251 -11.83 5.15 27.15
N GLY A 252 -12.58 4.59 28.11
CA GLY A 252 -13.74 5.24 28.73
C GLY A 252 -15.03 5.20 27.90
N ASP A 253 -14.95 4.88 26.62
CA ASP A 253 -16.08 4.59 25.71
C ASP A 253 -16.51 3.11 25.74
N GLY A 254 -15.86 2.30 26.59
CA GLY A 254 -16.09 0.88 26.71
C GLY A 254 -15.21 0.00 25.79
N THR A 255 -14.28 0.61 25.06
CA THR A 255 -13.24 -0.09 24.29
C THR A 255 -11.88 -0.06 25.00
N TYR A 256 -10.94 -0.85 24.50
CA TYR A 256 -9.60 -0.97 25.04
C TYR A 256 -8.51 -0.52 24.06
N GLN A 257 -7.33 -0.26 24.61
CA GLN A 257 -6.10 -0.01 23.87
C GLN A 257 -4.91 -0.76 24.47
N LEU A 258 -3.97 -1.18 23.63
CA LEU A 258 -2.73 -1.85 24.03
C LEU A 258 -1.57 -1.38 23.15
N ARG A 259 -0.41 -1.14 23.76
CA ARG A 259 0.79 -0.69 23.06
C ARG A 259 1.98 -1.59 23.42
N ARG A 260 2.77 -1.98 22.41
CA ARG A 260 4.11 -2.57 22.59
C ARG A 260 5.13 -1.72 21.85
N THR A 261 6.22 -1.36 22.51
CA THR A 261 7.22 -0.43 21.95
C THR A 261 8.61 -1.05 21.99
N LEU A 262 9.32 -1.01 20.87
CA LEU A 262 10.73 -1.37 20.75
C LEU A 262 11.55 -0.07 20.67
N SER A 263 12.62 0.01 21.47
CA SER A 263 13.67 1.00 21.28
C SER A 263 14.71 0.46 20.32
N VAL A 264 14.94 1.18 19.22
CA VAL A 264 15.87 0.82 18.14
C VAL A 264 17.09 1.74 18.24
N GLY A 265 18.28 1.13 18.33
CA GLY A 265 19.55 1.85 18.39
C GLY A 265 20.00 2.43 17.04
N ALA A 266 20.96 3.35 17.07
CA ALA A 266 21.48 4.01 15.87
C ALA A 266 22.17 3.08 14.86
N GLU A 267 22.74 1.96 15.33
CA GLU A 267 23.37 0.93 14.50
C GLU A 267 22.31 0.08 13.78
N GLU A 268 21.30 -0.40 14.49
CA GLU A 268 20.18 -1.19 13.94
C GLU A 268 19.36 -0.38 12.90
N LEU A 269 19.27 0.93 13.08
CA LEU A 269 18.71 1.85 12.07
C LEU A 269 19.50 1.89 10.75
N ARG A 270 20.82 1.63 10.79
CA ARG A 270 21.65 1.57 9.58
C ARG A 270 21.44 0.26 8.82
N GLU A 271 21.08 -0.81 9.52
CA GLU A 271 20.83 -2.16 8.99
C GLU A 271 19.43 -2.31 8.35
N ARG A 272 18.52 -1.36 8.60
CA ARG A 272 17.21 -1.18 7.90
C ARG A 272 16.28 -2.39 7.97
N HIS A 273 16.08 -2.93 9.17
CA HIS A 273 15.13 -4.01 9.42
C HIS A 273 13.67 -3.61 9.09
N HIS A 274 12.89 -4.59 8.66
CA HIS A 274 11.47 -4.46 8.40
C HIS A 274 10.65 -4.86 9.65
N TYR A 275 9.95 -3.89 10.23
CA TYR A 275 9.11 -4.13 11.41
C TYR A 275 7.65 -4.39 11.00
N THR A 276 7.07 -5.46 11.54
CA THR A 276 5.65 -5.80 11.35
C THR A 276 4.98 -5.93 12.71
N CYS A 277 3.78 -5.39 12.84
CA CYS A 277 2.92 -5.70 13.97
C CYS A 277 1.85 -6.72 13.57
N SER A 278 1.94 -7.91 14.17
CA SER A 278 0.94 -8.96 14.03
C SER A 278 -0.03 -8.90 15.20
N VAL A 279 -1.34 -8.90 14.93
CA VAL A 279 -2.37 -8.80 15.97
C VAL A 279 -3.37 -9.92 15.83
N THR A 280 -3.63 -10.61 16.94
CA THR A 280 -4.71 -11.59 17.03
C THR A 280 -5.75 -11.14 18.07
N HIS A 281 -7.01 -11.21 17.66
CA HIS A 281 -8.16 -10.76 18.44
C HIS A 281 -9.36 -11.59 17.99
N LEU A 282 -10.33 -11.85 18.87
CA LEU A 282 -11.45 -12.74 18.55
C LEU A 282 -12.40 -12.22 17.46
N THR A 283 -12.29 -10.94 17.11
CA THR A 283 -13.04 -10.32 16.02
C THR A 283 -12.31 -10.42 14.68
N LEU A 284 -11.13 -11.03 14.65
CA LEU A 284 -10.33 -11.22 13.47
C LEU A 284 -10.38 -12.71 13.13
N ASP A 285 -10.87 -13.05 11.93
CA ASP A 285 -10.92 -14.44 11.45
C ASP A 285 -9.51 -15.02 11.26
N ASN A 286 -8.53 -14.16 11.02
CA ASN A 286 -7.11 -14.46 10.86
C ASN A 286 -6.25 -13.38 11.56
N LYS A 287 -4.96 -13.64 11.77
CA LYS A 287 -4.03 -12.61 12.27
C LYS A 287 -4.01 -11.38 11.35
N LEU A 288 -4.00 -10.19 11.94
CA LEU A 288 -3.87 -8.91 11.24
C LEU A 288 -2.41 -8.46 11.30
N ASP A 289 -1.71 -8.53 10.18
CA ASP A 289 -0.33 -8.08 10.06
C ASP A 289 -0.30 -6.67 9.44
N ILE A 290 0.25 -5.69 10.17
CA ILE A 290 0.47 -4.33 9.67
C ILE A 290 1.97 -4.09 9.54
N SER A 291 2.37 -3.73 8.33
CA SER A 291 3.75 -3.46 7.94
C SER A 291 3.89 -2.05 7.40
N TRP A 292 5.13 -1.56 7.31
CA TRP A 292 5.41 -0.33 6.58
C TRP A 292 5.35 -0.57 5.08
N GLU A 293 4.52 0.19 4.38
CA GLU A 293 4.27 0.02 2.95
C GLU A 293 4.91 1.15 2.15
N ARG A 294 5.66 0.79 1.12
CA ARG A 294 6.39 1.74 0.27
C ARG A 294 5.45 2.47 -0.69
N PRO A 295 5.59 3.81 -0.86
CA PRO A 295 4.76 4.56 -1.79
C PRO A 295 5.00 4.16 -3.23
N ARG A 296 3.90 3.84 -3.91
CA ARG A 296 3.85 3.71 -5.36
C ARG A 296 3.58 5.08 -5.95
N VAL A 297 4.60 5.68 -6.55
CA VAL A 297 4.58 7.04 -7.07
C VAL A 297 4.45 7.02 -8.58
N ARG A 298 3.54 7.83 -9.13
CA ARG A 298 3.31 7.98 -10.57
C ARG A 298 3.23 9.45 -10.92
N LEU A 299 3.81 9.81 -12.07
CA LEU A 299 3.61 11.11 -12.69
C LEU A 299 2.59 10.95 -13.83
N LEU A 300 1.37 11.44 -13.60
CA LEU A 300 0.26 11.41 -14.54
C LEU A 300 0.20 12.72 -15.31
N HIS A 301 -0.31 12.70 -16.53
CA HIS A 301 -0.55 13.92 -17.31
C HIS A 301 -1.86 13.80 -18.09
N ASN A 302 -2.55 14.92 -18.25
CA ASN A 302 -3.77 15.01 -19.05
C ASN A 302 -3.86 16.38 -19.72
N THR A 303 -3.96 16.40 -21.04
CA THR A 303 -4.16 17.62 -21.85
C THR A 303 -5.63 17.85 -22.10
N HIS A 304 -6.11 19.06 -21.76
CA HIS A 304 -7.49 19.45 -22.00
C HIS A 304 -7.71 19.68 -23.52
N PRO A 305 -8.64 18.96 -24.16
CA PRO A 305 -8.76 18.91 -25.61
C PRO A 305 -9.19 20.24 -26.26
N GLU A 306 -9.85 21.13 -25.53
CA GLU A 306 -10.34 22.41 -26.07
C GLU A 306 -9.42 23.62 -25.79
N THR A 307 -8.68 23.59 -24.68
CA THR A 307 -7.87 24.73 -24.22
C THR A 307 -6.37 24.52 -24.46
N GLY A 308 -5.95 23.27 -24.74
CA GLY A 308 -4.54 22.91 -24.86
C GLY A 308 -3.77 22.93 -23.54
N GLU A 309 -4.43 23.18 -22.41
CA GLU A 309 -3.82 23.22 -21.08
C GLU A 309 -3.50 21.79 -20.60
N MET A 310 -2.26 21.55 -20.15
CA MET A 310 -1.83 20.23 -19.65
C MET A 310 -1.80 20.23 -18.12
N ARG A 311 -2.43 19.25 -17.50
CA ARG A 311 -2.30 19.00 -16.06
C ARG A 311 -1.31 17.90 -15.81
N VAL A 312 -0.27 18.18 -15.03
CA VAL A 312 0.73 17.19 -14.57
C VAL A 312 0.45 16.87 -13.11
N SER A 313 0.17 15.61 -12.77
CA SER A 313 -0.17 15.18 -11.41
C SER A 313 0.80 14.13 -10.88
N CYS A 314 1.52 14.44 -9.81
CA CYS A 314 2.20 13.42 -9.03
C CYS A 314 1.22 12.73 -8.07
N LEU A 315 1.08 11.42 -8.19
CA LEU A 315 0.21 10.59 -7.36
C LEU A 315 1.07 9.58 -6.59
N ALA A 316 1.02 9.63 -5.25
CA ALA A 316 1.57 8.59 -4.38
C ALA A 316 0.41 7.76 -3.81
N THR A 317 0.51 6.44 -3.88
CA THR A 317 -0.53 5.49 -3.43
C THR A 317 0.08 4.32 -2.67
N GLY A 318 -0.72 3.62 -1.88
CA GLY A 318 -0.31 2.36 -1.25
C GLY A 318 0.75 2.53 -0.17
N PHE A 319 0.91 3.71 0.43
CA PHE A 319 1.95 3.95 1.43
C PHE A 319 1.44 3.93 2.86
N TYR A 320 2.31 3.49 3.76
CA TYR A 320 2.10 3.55 5.20
C TYR A 320 3.47 3.65 5.89
N PRO A 321 3.68 4.55 6.86
CA PRO A 321 2.70 5.38 7.58
C PRO A 321 2.20 6.63 6.83
N ARG A 322 1.28 7.39 7.43
CA ARG A 322 0.56 8.54 6.83
C ARG A 322 1.48 9.67 6.30
N HIS A 323 2.64 9.88 6.90
CA HIS A 323 3.50 11.04 6.62
C HIS A 323 4.34 10.85 5.36
N ILE A 324 4.09 11.68 4.34
CA ILE A 324 4.79 11.68 3.06
C ILE A 324 4.97 13.11 2.56
N ASN A 325 6.07 13.37 1.84
CA ASN A 325 6.37 14.68 1.24
C ASN A 325 6.55 14.52 -0.27
N LEU A 326 5.77 15.28 -1.06
CA LEU A 326 5.80 15.27 -2.53
C LEU A 326 6.32 16.63 -3.02
N THR A 327 7.41 16.66 -3.78
CA THR A 327 7.97 17.87 -4.38
C THR A 327 7.92 17.76 -5.89
N MET A 328 7.28 18.72 -6.55
CA MET A 328 7.24 18.79 -8.02
C MET A 328 8.39 19.67 -8.50
N LEU A 329 9.14 19.19 -9.49
CA LEU A 329 10.28 19.88 -10.10
C LEU A 329 9.99 20.14 -11.59
N ARG A 330 10.30 21.35 -12.06
CA ARG A 330 10.37 21.74 -13.48
C ARG A 330 11.85 21.97 -13.82
N ASP A 331 12.40 21.19 -14.75
CA ASP A 331 13.83 21.20 -15.13
C ASP A 331 14.79 21.13 -13.92
N GLY A 332 14.43 20.28 -12.96
CA GLY A 332 15.20 20.08 -11.73
C GLY A 332 15.03 21.16 -10.66
N HIS A 333 14.23 22.20 -10.91
CA HIS A 333 13.97 23.31 -9.98
C HIS A 333 12.59 23.15 -9.32
N PRO A 334 12.44 23.39 -8.00
CA PRO A 334 11.16 23.24 -7.30
C PRO A 334 10.14 24.27 -7.77
N ILE A 335 8.93 23.80 -8.06
CA ILE A 335 7.80 24.64 -8.45
C ILE A 335 7.19 25.28 -7.19
N PRO A 336 6.89 26.59 -7.19
CA PRO A 336 6.25 27.25 -6.07
C PRO A 336 4.91 26.60 -5.66
N GLU A 337 4.64 26.54 -4.35
CA GLU A 337 3.40 25.92 -3.82
C GLU A 337 2.12 26.62 -4.32
N GLU A 338 2.19 27.91 -4.64
CA GLU A 338 1.08 28.72 -5.14
C GLU A 338 0.59 28.28 -6.53
N GLU A 339 1.46 27.65 -7.32
CA GLU A 339 1.13 27.09 -8.64
C GLU A 339 0.58 25.65 -8.56
N LEU A 340 0.64 25.03 -7.38
CA LEU A 340 0.31 23.62 -7.17
C LEU A 340 -1.05 23.43 -6.49
N ILE A 341 -1.86 22.55 -7.08
CA ILE A 341 -3.11 22.09 -6.50
C ILE A 341 -2.84 20.85 -5.66
N LEU A 342 -2.92 20.99 -4.33
CA LEU A 342 -2.77 19.87 -3.40
C LEU A 342 -4.07 19.07 -3.27
N GLY A 343 -3.99 17.76 -3.53
CA GLY A 343 -5.08 16.83 -3.25
C GLY A 343 -5.12 16.44 -1.77
N ALA A 344 -6.31 16.15 -1.26
CA ALA A 344 -6.48 15.60 0.08
C ALA A 344 -5.74 14.26 0.21
N LEU A 345 -5.18 14.00 1.39
CA LEU A 345 -4.65 12.70 1.76
C LEU A 345 -5.81 11.76 2.09
N LEU A 346 -5.98 10.70 1.30
CA LEU A 346 -7.11 9.77 1.40
C LEU A 346 -6.63 8.40 1.92
N PRO A 347 -7.34 7.77 2.87
CA PRO A 347 -7.09 6.38 3.24
C PRO A 347 -7.65 5.42 2.19
N ASN A 348 -6.96 4.29 2.00
CA ASN A 348 -7.38 3.18 1.15
C ASN A 348 -8.03 2.07 1.99
N GLY A 349 -8.83 1.20 1.37
CA GLY A 349 -9.52 0.09 2.04
C GLY A 349 -8.59 -1.00 2.62
N ASP A 350 -7.32 -1.01 2.22
CA ASP A 350 -6.26 -1.90 2.72
C ASP A 350 -5.48 -1.31 3.91
N GLY A 351 -5.85 -0.12 4.40
CA GLY A 351 -5.19 0.57 5.51
C GLY A 351 -3.99 1.45 5.12
N THR A 352 -3.66 1.54 3.82
CA THR A 352 -2.63 2.45 3.30
C THR A 352 -3.21 3.82 2.94
N TYR A 353 -2.38 4.77 2.53
CA TYR A 353 -2.79 6.12 2.13
C TYR A 353 -2.48 6.43 0.66
N GLN A 354 -3.16 7.44 0.13
CA GLN A 354 -2.87 8.04 -1.16
C GLN A 354 -2.95 9.56 -1.10
N VAL A 355 -2.13 10.25 -1.89
CA VAL A 355 -2.11 11.71 -2.01
C VAL A 355 -1.63 12.13 -3.39
N ARG A 356 -2.09 13.29 -3.88
CA ARG A 356 -1.65 13.83 -5.16
C ARG A 356 -1.30 15.31 -5.09
N ARG A 357 -0.37 15.75 -5.94
CA ARG A 357 -0.08 17.16 -6.25
C ARG A 357 -0.20 17.37 -7.75
N THR A 358 -0.90 18.43 -8.16
CA THR A 358 -1.18 18.71 -9.58
C THR A 358 -0.73 20.11 -9.96
N LEU A 359 -0.03 20.23 -11.09
CA LEU A 359 0.34 21.49 -11.75
C LEU A 359 -0.51 21.68 -13.01
N SER A 360 -1.00 22.89 -13.24
CA SER A 360 -1.60 23.31 -14.52
C SER A 360 -0.54 24.01 -15.37
N VAL A 361 -0.32 23.53 -16.59
CA VAL A 361 0.69 24.04 -17.54
C VAL A 361 -0.02 24.64 -18.76
N GLY A 362 0.31 25.89 -19.07
CA GLY A 362 -0.28 26.63 -20.19
C GLY A 362 0.20 26.16 -21.57
N ALA A 363 -0.53 26.53 -22.62
CA ALA A 363 -0.25 26.13 -24.00
C ALA A 363 1.08 26.67 -24.57
N GLU A 364 1.59 27.81 -24.08
CA GLU A 364 2.88 28.36 -24.49
C GLU A 364 4.06 27.61 -23.87
N GLU A 365 3.98 27.33 -22.57
CA GLU A 365 4.98 26.57 -21.81
C GLU A 365 5.14 25.12 -22.30
N LEU A 366 4.07 24.54 -22.85
CA LEU A 366 4.10 23.25 -23.55
C LEU A 366 5.01 23.23 -24.79
N ARG A 367 5.23 24.37 -25.44
CA ARG A 367 6.13 24.47 -26.61
C ARG A 367 7.60 24.39 -26.22
N GLU A 368 7.93 24.70 -24.96
CA GLU A 368 9.31 24.79 -24.45
C GLU A 368 9.88 23.42 -24.01
N ARG A 369 9.05 22.36 -23.95
CA ARG A 369 9.45 20.96 -23.62
C ARG A 369 10.19 20.80 -22.28
N HIS A 370 9.71 21.44 -21.22
CA HIS A 370 10.24 21.26 -19.87
C HIS A 370 10.13 19.81 -19.36
N HIS A 371 11.10 19.37 -18.56
CA HIS A 371 11.10 18.06 -17.92
C HIS A 371 10.53 18.13 -16.50
N TYR A 372 9.40 17.45 -16.29
CA TYR A 372 8.76 17.38 -14.97
C TYR A 372 9.19 16.14 -14.20
N THR A 373 9.51 16.32 -12.92
CA THR A 373 9.89 15.23 -12.02
C THR A 373 9.12 15.35 -10.71
N CYS A 374 8.55 14.24 -10.24
CA CYS A 374 8.04 14.15 -8.88
C CYS A 374 9.07 13.52 -7.95
N SER A 375 9.52 14.29 -6.97
CA SER A 375 10.42 13.83 -5.90
C SER A 375 9.63 13.52 -4.65
N VAL A 376 9.69 12.29 -4.17
CA VAL A 376 8.92 11.83 -3.01
C VAL A 376 9.86 11.40 -1.91
N THR A 377 9.63 11.94 -0.71
CA THR A 377 10.30 11.49 0.51
C THR A 377 9.28 10.85 1.44
N HIS A 378 9.60 9.64 1.89
CA HIS A 378 8.78 8.83 2.77
C HIS A 378 9.71 7.99 3.64
N LEU A 379 9.27 7.65 4.85
CA LEU A 379 10.08 6.95 5.85
C LEU A 379 10.55 5.56 5.39
N THR A 380 9.80 4.92 4.49
CA THR A 380 10.15 3.61 3.93
C THR A 380 11.09 3.70 2.73
N LEU A 381 11.45 4.91 2.28
CA LEU A 381 12.32 5.11 1.13
C LEU A 381 13.75 5.38 1.60
N ASP A 382 14.67 4.64 1.00
CA ASP A 382 16.08 4.70 1.37
C ASP A 382 16.76 6.03 1.02
N ASN A 383 16.19 6.74 0.03
CA ASN A 383 16.52 8.09 -0.47
C ASN A 383 15.26 8.72 -1.09
N LYS A 384 15.30 10.00 -1.47
CA LYS A 384 14.20 10.61 -2.25
C LYS A 384 13.95 9.80 -3.54
N LEU A 385 12.69 9.47 -3.79
CA LEU A 385 12.25 8.76 -4.99
C LEU A 385 11.87 9.79 -6.05
N ASP A 386 12.72 9.93 -7.07
CA ASP A 386 12.49 10.86 -8.18
C ASP A 386 11.88 10.10 -9.38
N ILE A 387 10.62 10.39 -9.69
CA ILE A 387 9.89 9.86 -10.85
C ILE A 387 9.80 10.95 -11.91
N GLY A 388 10.59 10.80 -12.97
CA GLY A 388 10.58 11.68 -14.14
C GLY A 388 9.49 11.32 -15.14
N TRP A 389 9.19 12.26 -16.03
CA TRP A 389 8.32 12.04 -17.18
C TRP A 389 8.83 10.84 -18.02
N GLY A 390 8.09 9.72 -18.02
CA GLY A 390 8.41 8.55 -18.84
C GLY A 390 8.46 7.18 -18.16
N THR A 391 8.19 7.06 -16.85
CA THR A 391 8.11 5.77 -16.15
C THR A 391 6.70 5.49 -15.63
N MET A 392 6.06 4.41 -16.11
CA MET A 392 4.70 4.04 -15.71
C MET A 392 4.63 2.56 -15.31
N GLU A 393 4.32 2.33 -14.04
CA GLU A 393 3.83 1.05 -13.52
C GLU A 393 2.49 1.24 -12.81
N GLY A 394 1.40 0.79 -13.43
CA GLY A 394 0.31 0.07 -12.75
C GLY A 394 -1.12 0.60 -12.94
N LEU A 395 -2.03 -0.34 -13.15
CA LEU A 395 -3.49 -0.23 -13.09
C LEU A 395 -4.03 -1.66 -12.80
N THR A 396 -3.82 -2.19 -11.59
CA THR A 396 -4.11 -3.60 -11.25
C THR A 396 -5.37 -3.80 -10.41
N ALA A 397 -6.35 -2.88 -10.45
CA ALA A 397 -7.55 -2.97 -9.60
C ALA A 397 -8.86 -3.33 -10.32
N LEU A 398 -8.85 -3.54 -11.64
CA LEU A 398 -10.06 -3.96 -12.39
C LEU A 398 -10.05 -5.44 -12.82
N LEU A 399 -8.96 -6.18 -12.57
CA LEU A 399 -8.71 -7.48 -13.21
C LEU A 399 -9.33 -8.70 -12.50
N PHE A 400 -9.82 -8.61 -11.27
CA PHE A 400 -10.29 -9.80 -10.54
C PHE A 400 -11.68 -10.31 -10.97
N LEU A 401 -12.45 -9.56 -11.76
CA LEU A 401 -13.76 -10.00 -12.27
C LEU A 401 -13.75 -10.53 -13.72
N LEU A 402 -12.61 -10.43 -14.42
CA LEU A 402 -12.46 -10.80 -15.84
C LEU A 402 -11.51 -11.99 -16.02
N GLN A 403 -11.81 -13.14 -15.40
CA GLN A 403 -11.21 -14.41 -15.81
C GLN A 403 -12.15 -15.23 -16.71
N ALA A 404 -11.73 -15.28 -17.98
CA ALA A 404 -12.01 -16.22 -19.06
C ALA A 404 -13.47 -16.54 -19.44
N THR A 405 -13.92 -15.93 -20.54
CA THR A 405 -14.47 -16.74 -21.64
C THR A 405 -13.58 -16.51 -22.86
N ALA A 406 -13.06 -17.58 -23.45
CA ALA A 406 -12.37 -17.51 -24.74
C ALA A 406 -13.34 -16.91 -25.77
N VAL A 407 -13.13 -15.64 -26.12
CA VAL A 407 -13.86 -14.98 -27.21
C VAL A 407 -13.34 -15.60 -28.50
N HIS A 408 -14.14 -16.50 -29.08
CA HIS A 408 -13.90 -17.01 -30.42
C HIS A 408 -13.93 -15.84 -31.40
N THR A 409 -13.15 -15.95 -32.48
CA THR A 409 -13.20 -15.02 -33.61
C THR A 409 -14.65 -14.83 -34.07
N GLY A 410 -15.18 -13.60 -33.98
CA GLY A 410 -16.56 -13.28 -34.38
C GLY A 410 -17.60 -13.28 -33.26
N SER A 411 -17.19 -13.34 -31.98
CA SER A 411 -18.10 -13.15 -30.84
C SER A 411 -17.95 -11.77 -30.19
N HIS A 412 -19.07 -11.19 -29.78
CA HIS A 412 -19.18 -9.88 -29.12
C HIS A 412 -19.94 -10.05 -27.81
N SER A 413 -19.68 -9.20 -26.82
CA SER A 413 -20.25 -9.31 -25.49
C SER A 413 -20.71 -7.96 -24.96
N LEU A 414 -21.76 -7.98 -24.15
CA LEU A 414 -22.27 -6.80 -23.47
C LEU A 414 -22.33 -7.09 -21.98
N TRP A 415 -21.54 -6.35 -21.20
CA TRP A 415 -21.40 -6.54 -19.77
C TRP A 415 -21.76 -5.27 -19.00
N GLY A 416 -22.73 -5.37 -18.10
CA GLY A 416 -22.99 -4.38 -17.08
C GLY A 416 -22.11 -4.66 -15.86
N ILE A 417 -21.23 -3.71 -15.54
CA ILE A 417 -20.46 -3.70 -14.30
C ILE A 417 -21.12 -2.67 -13.40
N VAL A 418 -21.77 -3.14 -12.34
CA VAL A 418 -22.47 -2.27 -11.41
C VAL A 418 -21.89 -2.41 -10.00
N THR A 419 -21.89 -1.32 -9.27
CA THR A 419 -21.34 -1.21 -7.93
C THR A 419 -22.35 -0.49 -7.04
N LEU A 420 -22.73 -1.14 -5.94
CA LEU A 420 -23.52 -0.59 -4.86
C LEU A 420 -22.60 -0.39 -3.64
N ILE A 421 -22.51 0.85 -3.18
CA ILE A 421 -21.74 1.26 -2.00
C ILE A 421 -22.73 1.60 -0.90
N TYR A 422 -22.61 0.95 0.24
CA TYR A 422 -23.44 1.23 1.41
C TYR A 422 -22.56 1.74 2.56
N GLY A 423 -22.83 2.95 3.05
CA GLY A 423 -22.02 3.68 4.04
C GLY A 423 -21.80 5.14 3.61
N GLU A 424 -21.15 5.96 4.43
CA GLU A 424 -20.81 7.34 4.06
C GLU A 424 -19.73 7.37 2.97
N THR A 425 -20.05 7.91 1.79
CA THR A 425 -19.15 7.98 0.63
C THR A 425 -19.39 9.23 -0.19
N GLN A 426 -18.34 9.74 -0.83
CA GLN A 426 -18.39 10.84 -1.79
C GLN A 426 -18.78 10.39 -3.22
N PHE A 427 -18.91 9.07 -3.43
CA PHE A 427 -19.34 8.48 -4.68
C PHE A 427 -20.86 8.21 -4.67
N PRO A 428 -21.51 8.08 -5.84
CA PRO A 428 -22.91 7.65 -5.89
C PRO A 428 -23.10 6.30 -5.18
N GLU A 429 -24.17 6.17 -4.39
CA GLU A 429 -24.55 4.92 -3.72
C GLU A 429 -24.59 3.76 -4.71
N PHE A 430 -25.09 3.98 -5.92
CA PHE A 430 -25.06 2.98 -6.99
C PHE A 430 -24.54 3.59 -8.28
N SER A 431 -23.65 2.88 -8.95
CA SER A 431 -23.15 3.26 -10.27
C SER A 431 -22.98 2.04 -11.17
N GLY A 432 -23.12 2.24 -12.47
CA GLY A 432 -23.05 1.19 -13.47
C GLY A 432 -22.38 1.66 -14.74
N VAL A 433 -21.53 0.81 -15.31
CA VAL A 433 -20.95 0.98 -16.64
C VAL A 433 -21.39 -0.20 -17.51
N LEU A 434 -21.95 0.09 -18.67
CA LEU A 434 -22.23 -0.92 -19.68
C LEU A 434 -21.09 -0.93 -20.70
N MET A 435 -20.45 -2.08 -20.83
CA MET A 435 -19.30 -2.35 -21.69
C MET A 435 -19.74 -3.20 -22.87
N LEU A 436 -19.52 -2.73 -24.09
CA LEU A 436 -19.59 -3.55 -25.30
C LEU A 436 -18.17 -4.00 -25.62
N ASP A 437 -17.90 -5.28 -25.41
CA ASP A 437 -16.56 -5.85 -25.33
C ASP A 437 -15.70 -5.04 -24.35
N ASP A 438 -14.70 -4.32 -24.87
CA ASP A 438 -13.78 -3.48 -24.11
C ASP A 438 -14.17 -1.98 -24.13
N VAL A 439 -15.30 -1.62 -24.75
CA VAL A 439 -15.70 -0.22 -24.98
C VAL A 439 -16.87 0.18 -24.06
N PRO A 440 -16.70 1.20 -23.18
CA PRO A 440 -17.80 1.71 -22.38
C PRO A 440 -18.80 2.46 -23.26
N VAL A 441 -20.05 1.99 -23.31
CA VAL A 441 -21.11 2.59 -24.14
C VAL A 441 -22.07 3.46 -23.32
N LEU A 442 -22.42 3.01 -22.10
CA LEU A 442 -23.38 3.69 -21.23
C LEU A 442 -22.87 3.77 -19.80
N TYR A 443 -23.30 4.81 -19.08
CA TYR A 443 -23.05 5.01 -17.66
C TYR A 443 -24.35 5.36 -16.93
N TYR A 444 -24.48 4.90 -15.70
CA TYR A 444 -25.58 5.23 -14.80
C TYR A 444 -25.02 5.54 -13.41
N ASP A 445 -25.61 6.51 -12.72
CA ASP A 445 -25.38 6.74 -11.30
C ASP A 445 -26.67 7.09 -10.55
N SER A 446 -26.70 6.78 -9.26
CA SER A 446 -27.86 6.99 -8.39
C SER A 446 -28.13 8.44 -8.01
N ASN A 447 -27.20 9.36 -8.27
CA ASN A 447 -27.37 10.78 -7.98
C ASN A 447 -28.22 11.43 -9.07
N ASN A 448 -27.88 11.15 -10.33
CA ASN A 448 -28.57 11.65 -11.52
C ASN A 448 -29.74 10.75 -11.94
N ARG A 449 -29.71 9.47 -11.55
CA ARG A 449 -30.69 8.43 -11.88
C ARG A 449 -31.03 8.35 -13.36
N LYS A 450 -30.03 8.53 -14.22
CA LYS A 450 -30.23 8.56 -15.66
C LYS A 450 -29.07 7.87 -16.38
N VAL A 451 -29.41 7.02 -17.35
CA VAL A 451 -28.44 6.44 -18.29
C VAL A 451 -27.93 7.53 -19.23
N ILE A 452 -26.62 7.76 -19.22
CA ILE A 452 -25.91 8.68 -20.12
C ILE A 452 -25.00 7.89 -21.07
N SER A 453 -24.91 8.34 -22.32
CA SER A 453 -23.98 7.75 -23.29
C SER A 453 -22.55 8.20 -23.01
N ARG A 454 -21.59 7.28 -23.17
CA ARG A 454 -20.14 7.56 -23.06
C ARG A 454 -19.47 7.73 -24.43
N LEU A 455 -20.22 7.59 -25.51
CA LEU A 455 -19.73 7.70 -26.87
C LEU A 455 -19.73 9.17 -27.29
N GLN A 456 -18.54 9.76 -27.40
CA GLN A 456 -18.39 11.09 -28.00
C GLN A 456 -18.58 10.98 -29.52
N GLN A 457 -19.31 11.92 -30.13
CA GLN A 457 -19.53 12.07 -31.59
C GLN A 457 -20.62 11.22 -32.27
N ILE A 458 -21.58 10.63 -31.56
CA ILE A 458 -22.74 9.98 -32.21
C ILE A 458 -23.99 10.83 -32.03
N SER A 459 -24.65 11.17 -33.14
CA SER A 459 -25.93 11.90 -33.15
C SER A 459 -26.99 11.11 -32.39
N LYS A 460 -27.67 11.78 -31.44
CA LYS A 460 -28.85 11.21 -30.77
C LYS A 460 -29.93 10.90 -31.81
N ASP A 461 -30.36 9.65 -31.85
CA ASP A 461 -31.48 9.18 -32.69
C ASP A 461 -32.61 8.62 -31.80
N ARG A 462 -33.84 8.51 -32.31
CA ARG A 462 -34.98 7.91 -31.59
C ARG A 462 -34.70 6.48 -31.11
N GLY A 463 -33.84 5.73 -31.81
CA GLY A 463 -33.39 4.41 -31.36
C GLY A 463 -32.57 4.45 -30.06
N ASP A 464 -31.91 5.57 -29.75
CA ASP A 464 -31.19 5.74 -28.48
C ASP A 464 -32.18 5.84 -27.33
N ASP A 465 -33.29 6.56 -27.51
CA ASP A 465 -34.26 6.77 -26.43
C ASP A 465 -34.88 5.44 -25.97
N TYR A 466 -35.32 4.58 -26.91
CA TYR A 466 -35.86 3.26 -26.57
C TYR A 466 -34.85 2.34 -25.87
N ILE A 467 -33.61 2.29 -26.37
CA ILE A 467 -32.56 1.46 -25.77
C ILE A 467 -32.14 2.00 -24.39
N HIS A 468 -32.01 3.32 -24.24
CA HIS A 468 -31.71 3.95 -22.97
C HIS A 468 -32.82 3.71 -21.94
N GLU A 469 -34.09 3.77 -22.34
CA GLU A 469 -35.23 3.44 -21.47
C GLU A 469 -35.22 1.97 -21.04
N ALA A 470 -34.94 1.04 -21.96
CA ALA A 470 -34.83 -0.39 -21.64
C ALA A 470 -33.66 -0.67 -20.69
N VAL A 471 -32.48 -0.07 -20.94
CA VAL A 471 -31.31 -0.19 -20.05
C VAL A 471 -31.56 0.47 -18.70
N GLN A 472 -32.24 1.62 -18.67
CA GLN A 472 -32.64 2.29 -17.43
C GLN A 472 -33.53 1.37 -16.60
N PHE A 473 -34.57 0.78 -17.20
CA PHE A 473 -35.47 -0.15 -16.53
C PHE A 473 -34.72 -1.34 -15.91
N VAL A 474 -33.81 -1.97 -16.67
CA VAL A 474 -33.00 -3.09 -16.17
C VAL A 474 -32.08 -2.63 -15.04
N THR A 475 -31.43 -1.47 -15.19
CA THR A 475 -30.48 -0.93 -14.20
C THR A 475 -31.17 -0.60 -12.88
N GLU A 476 -32.37 -0.01 -12.91
CA GLU A 476 -33.16 0.26 -11.71
C GLU A 476 -33.63 -1.01 -11.00
N ARG A 477 -34.03 -2.05 -11.76
CA ARG A 477 -34.36 -3.36 -11.17
C ARG A 477 -33.15 -4.01 -10.51
N ILE A 478 -31.97 -3.93 -11.14
CA ILE A 478 -30.71 -4.42 -10.56
C ILE A 478 -30.38 -3.65 -9.28
N TYR A 479 -30.45 -2.32 -9.30
CA TYR A 479 -30.21 -1.48 -8.13
C TYR A 479 -31.12 -1.87 -6.96
N ASN A 480 -32.42 -1.99 -7.19
CA ASN A 480 -33.38 -2.39 -6.15
C ASN A 480 -33.10 -3.81 -5.61
N THR A 481 -32.77 -4.75 -6.50
CA THR A 481 -32.45 -6.14 -6.12
C THR A 481 -31.17 -6.22 -5.31
N MET A 482 -30.12 -5.54 -5.76
CA MET A 482 -28.84 -5.46 -5.05
C MET A 482 -29.00 -4.74 -3.71
N LYS A 483 -29.78 -3.68 -3.64
CA LYS A 483 -30.06 -2.97 -2.38
C LYS A 483 -30.76 -3.86 -1.36
N ARG A 484 -31.83 -4.56 -1.77
CA ARG A 484 -32.50 -5.55 -0.90
C ARG A 484 -31.56 -6.65 -0.43
N ARG A 485 -30.76 -7.23 -1.35
CA ARG A 485 -29.77 -8.27 -1.00
C ARG A 485 -28.66 -7.74 -0.09
N SER A 486 -28.20 -6.51 -0.32
CA SER A 486 -27.19 -5.87 0.52
C SER A 486 -27.68 -5.69 1.96
N HIS A 487 -28.97 -5.37 2.17
CA HIS A 487 -29.55 -5.32 3.51
C HIS A 487 -29.58 -6.70 4.18
N GLN A 488 -29.86 -7.77 3.42
CA GLN A 488 -29.80 -9.14 3.93
C GLN A 488 -28.36 -9.53 4.31
N ILE A 489 -27.40 -9.33 3.41
CA ILE A 489 -25.97 -9.59 3.66
C ILE A 489 -25.47 -8.76 4.87
N LYS A 490 -25.85 -7.48 4.94
CA LYS A 490 -25.54 -6.58 6.05
C LYS A 490 -26.09 -7.13 7.38
N SER A 491 -27.36 -7.53 7.38
CA SER A 491 -28.03 -8.10 8.56
C SER A 491 -27.41 -9.43 8.99
N LEU A 492 -26.93 -10.25 8.05
CA LEU A 492 -26.40 -11.58 8.30
C LEU A 492 -24.94 -11.54 8.76
N ASN A 493 -24.16 -10.58 8.27
CA ASN A 493 -22.78 -10.35 8.69
C ASN A 493 -22.66 -9.38 9.87
N ASN A 494 -23.79 -8.92 10.44
CA ASN A 494 -23.85 -7.92 11.52
C ASN A 494 -23.04 -6.64 11.22
N HIS A 495 -22.94 -6.27 9.94
CA HIS A 495 -22.28 -5.04 9.52
C HIS A 495 -23.13 -3.85 9.97
N THR A 496 -22.66 -3.09 10.96
CA THR A 496 -23.41 -1.97 11.55
C THR A 496 -22.84 -0.61 11.15
N GLU A 497 -21.52 -0.54 10.94
CA GLU A 497 -20.76 0.67 10.56
C GLU A 497 -19.70 0.34 9.49
N GLY A 498 -19.32 1.33 8.69
CA GLY A 498 -18.32 1.17 7.62
C GLY A 498 -18.90 1.27 6.21
N VAL A 499 -18.01 1.37 5.23
CA VAL A 499 -18.34 1.40 3.81
C VAL A 499 -18.13 0.01 3.23
N HIS A 500 -19.20 -0.59 2.71
CA HIS A 500 -19.17 -1.89 2.05
C HIS A 500 -19.52 -1.77 0.59
N VAL A 501 -18.94 -2.63 -0.23
CA VAL A 501 -19.05 -2.57 -1.69
C VAL A 501 -19.61 -3.90 -2.19
N TYR A 502 -20.81 -3.84 -2.77
CA TYR A 502 -21.42 -4.95 -3.49
C TYR A 502 -21.32 -4.70 -4.99
N GLN A 503 -20.56 -5.54 -5.69
CA GLN A 503 -20.36 -5.47 -7.13
C GLN A 503 -21.08 -6.61 -7.84
N ARG A 504 -21.56 -6.31 -9.05
CA ARG A 504 -22.16 -7.30 -9.93
C ARG A 504 -21.67 -7.11 -11.36
N LEU A 505 -21.28 -8.23 -11.96
CA LEU A 505 -21.01 -8.36 -13.38
C LEU A 505 -22.16 -9.16 -14.00
N ALA A 506 -22.94 -8.57 -14.89
CA ALA A 506 -24.04 -9.26 -15.56
C ALA A 506 -24.05 -8.92 -17.05
N GLY A 507 -24.20 -9.91 -17.91
CA GLY A 507 -24.11 -9.64 -19.35
C GLY A 507 -24.52 -10.81 -20.23
N CYS A 508 -24.45 -10.57 -21.54
CA CYS A 508 -24.73 -11.54 -22.58
C CYS A 508 -23.63 -11.57 -23.64
N VAL A 509 -23.54 -12.68 -24.37
CA VAL A 509 -22.62 -12.85 -25.51
C VAL A 509 -23.43 -13.09 -26.79
N LEU A 510 -22.93 -12.60 -27.91
CA LEU A 510 -23.42 -12.88 -29.24
C LEU A 510 -22.29 -13.56 -30.00
N ASP A 511 -22.48 -14.81 -30.39
CA ASP A 511 -21.45 -15.63 -31.04
C ASP A 511 -21.93 -16.05 -32.43
N ASN A 512 -21.32 -15.49 -33.48
CA ASN A 512 -21.65 -15.79 -34.88
C ASN A 512 -23.17 -15.74 -35.17
N ASP A 513 -23.80 -14.62 -34.79
CA ASP A 513 -25.25 -14.35 -34.91
C ASP A 513 -26.18 -15.31 -34.15
N LYS A 514 -25.62 -16.26 -33.39
CA LYS A 514 -26.37 -17.11 -32.45
C LYS A 514 -26.34 -16.43 -31.08
N GLU A 515 -27.53 -16.08 -30.60
CA GLU A 515 -27.72 -15.51 -29.27
C GLU A 515 -27.30 -16.55 -28.22
N ARG A 516 -26.33 -16.23 -27.36
CA ARG A 516 -25.81 -17.21 -26.41
C ARG A 516 -25.25 -16.60 -25.13
N LYS A 517 -25.56 -17.26 -24.01
CA LYS A 517 -24.89 -17.13 -22.70
C LYS A 517 -25.18 -15.82 -21.99
N THR A 518 -26.02 -15.88 -20.96
CA THR A 518 -26.11 -14.86 -19.91
C THR A 518 -25.41 -15.37 -18.66
N MET A 519 -24.61 -14.51 -18.03
CA MET A 519 -23.92 -14.84 -16.78
C MET A 519 -24.00 -13.66 -15.83
N GLU A 520 -24.20 -13.98 -14.56
CA GLU A 520 -24.17 -13.04 -13.44
C GLU A 520 -23.10 -13.50 -12.46
N ARG A 521 -22.24 -12.59 -12.02
CA ARG A 521 -21.32 -12.81 -10.90
C ARG A 521 -21.46 -11.67 -9.92
N ASP A 522 -21.55 -12.02 -8.65
CA ASP A 522 -21.68 -11.12 -7.53
C ASP A 522 -20.42 -11.20 -6.68
N ALA A 523 -19.91 -10.05 -6.25
CA ALA A 523 -18.80 -9.94 -5.32
C ALA A 523 -19.13 -8.95 -4.21
N TYR A 524 -18.77 -9.28 -2.97
CA TYR A 524 -18.98 -8.42 -1.81
C TYR A 524 -17.62 -8.15 -1.15
N ASP A 525 -17.28 -6.88 -0.94
CA ASP A 525 -15.99 -6.40 -0.44
C ASP A 525 -14.77 -7.04 -1.16
N GLY A 526 -14.89 -7.17 -2.49
CA GLY A 526 -13.84 -7.73 -3.35
C GLY A 526 -13.75 -9.27 -3.38
N THR A 527 -14.59 -9.97 -2.62
CA THR A 527 -14.65 -11.45 -2.62
C THR A 527 -15.84 -11.94 -3.43
N GLU A 528 -15.64 -12.92 -4.31
CA GLU A 528 -16.76 -13.53 -5.07
C GLU A 528 -17.75 -14.19 -4.10
N ALA A 529 -19.02 -13.81 -4.22
CA ALA A 529 -20.07 -14.20 -3.29
C ALA A 529 -21.02 -15.25 -3.93
N SER A 530 -21.36 -15.06 -5.21
CA SER A 530 -22.11 -16.05 -5.98
C SER A 530 -21.91 -15.87 -7.47
N SER A 531 -21.98 -16.96 -8.22
CA SER A 531 -22.10 -16.90 -9.68
C SER A 531 -23.32 -17.67 -10.13
N TYR A 532 -24.02 -17.10 -11.12
CA TYR A 532 -25.10 -17.77 -11.80
C TYR A 532 -24.78 -17.87 -13.27
N ASN A 533 -24.73 -19.10 -13.76
CA ASN A 533 -24.55 -19.40 -15.16
C ASN A 533 -25.89 -19.88 -15.73
N MET A 534 -26.53 -19.00 -16.50
CA MET A 534 -27.88 -19.23 -17.04
C MET A 534 -27.82 -20.10 -18.30
N TRP A 535 -26.63 -20.45 -18.78
CA TRP A 535 -26.42 -21.39 -19.88
C TRP A 535 -26.75 -22.82 -19.48
N ASN A 536 -26.19 -23.29 -18.36
CA ASN A 536 -26.35 -24.65 -17.85
C ASN A 536 -27.19 -24.67 -16.56
N TYR A 537 -27.91 -23.58 -16.29
CA TYR A 537 -28.75 -23.40 -15.10
C TYR A 537 -28.01 -23.70 -13.79
N THR A 538 -26.72 -23.39 -13.76
CA THR A 538 -25.86 -23.71 -12.61
C THR A 538 -25.71 -22.47 -11.75
N PHE A 539 -26.34 -22.51 -10.58
CA PHE A 539 -26.14 -21.52 -9.53
C PHE A 539 -25.09 -22.03 -8.55
N ASN A 540 -24.04 -21.24 -8.36
CA ASN A 540 -22.95 -21.53 -7.43
C ASN A 540 -22.90 -20.43 -6.34
N PRO A 541 -23.59 -20.62 -5.21
CA PRO A 541 -23.44 -19.74 -4.06
C PRO A 541 -22.15 -20.12 -3.32
N LEU A 542 -21.12 -19.26 -3.42
CA LEU A 542 -19.91 -19.43 -2.61
C LEU A 542 -20.19 -19.13 -1.14
N TRP A 543 -21.19 -18.29 -0.86
CA TRP A 543 -21.65 -17.99 0.48
C TRP A 543 -22.99 -18.68 0.74
N PRO A 544 -23.11 -19.54 1.79
CA PRO A 544 -24.34 -20.29 2.09
C PRO A 544 -25.57 -19.41 2.26
N VAL A 545 -25.36 -18.17 2.71
CA VAL A 545 -26.40 -17.15 2.93
C VAL A 545 -27.04 -16.65 1.63
N LEU A 546 -26.39 -16.85 0.48
CA LEU A 546 -26.87 -16.47 -0.84
C LEU A 546 -27.58 -17.62 -1.56
N MET A 547 -27.83 -18.74 -0.88
CA MET A 547 -28.57 -19.86 -1.44
C MET A 547 -30.04 -19.48 -1.70
N PHE A 548 -30.49 -19.63 -2.94
CA PHE A 548 -31.89 -19.43 -3.30
C PHE A 548 -32.68 -20.73 -3.17
N SER A 549 -33.95 -20.60 -2.79
CA SER A 549 -34.89 -21.71 -2.92
C SER A 549 -35.11 -22.04 -4.39
N GLN A 550 -35.47 -23.30 -4.67
CA GLN A 550 -35.69 -23.77 -6.04
C GLN A 550 -36.72 -22.93 -6.80
N GLY A 551 -37.86 -22.59 -6.18
CA GLY A 551 -38.87 -21.72 -6.79
C GLY A 551 -38.38 -20.29 -7.06
N HIS A 552 -37.44 -19.78 -6.26
CA HIS A 552 -36.83 -18.48 -6.52
C HIS A 552 -35.87 -18.53 -7.72
N LEU A 553 -35.09 -19.62 -7.85
CA LEU A 553 -34.24 -19.85 -9.04
C LEU A 553 -35.06 -19.95 -10.32
N GLU A 554 -36.22 -20.62 -10.29
CA GLU A 554 -37.16 -20.68 -11.42
C GLU A 554 -37.69 -19.30 -11.80
N THR A 555 -38.00 -18.46 -10.80
CA THR A 555 -38.46 -17.08 -11.04
C THR A 555 -37.36 -16.22 -11.66
N ILE A 556 -36.13 -16.30 -11.13
CA ILE A 556 -34.97 -15.59 -11.70
C ILE A 556 -34.75 -16.05 -13.14
N LEU A 557 -34.82 -17.35 -13.41
CA LEU A 557 -34.64 -17.89 -14.75
C LEU A 557 -35.69 -17.36 -15.74
N MET A 558 -36.96 -17.27 -15.32
CA MET A 558 -38.02 -16.68 -16.15
C MET A 558 -37.77 -15.19 -16.43
N GLU A 559 -37.36 -14.40 -15.44
CA GLU A 559 -37.02 -12.98 -15.66
C GLU A 559 -35.82 -12.83 -16.62
N TYR A 560 -34.78 -13.64 -16.45
CA TYR A 560 -33.61 -13.60 -17.32
C TYR A 560 -33.95 -13.99 -18.76
N THR A 561 -34.69 -15.06 -18.96
CA THR A 561 -35.02 -15.58 -20.29
C THR A 561 -35.97 -14.65 -21.04
N ASN A 562 -36.97 -14.09 -20.34
CA ASN A 562 -38.04 -13.32 -20.99
C ASN A 562 -37.81 -11.81 -21.01
N ILE A 563 -36.95 -11.27 -20.14
CA ILE A 563 -36.74 -9.81 -19.98
C ILE A 563 -35.27 -9.45 -20.21
N TYR A 564 -34.35 -9.92 -19.36
CA TYR A 564 -32.98 -9.41 -19.37
C TYR A 564 -32.18 -9.86 -20.60
N GLN A 565 -32.32 -11.11 -21.03
CA GLN A 565 -31.60 -11.62 -22.21
C GLN A 565 -32.03 -10.93 -23.51
N PRO A 566 -33.35 -10.80 -23.82
CA PRO A 566 -33.79 -10.06 -25.01
C PRO A 566 -33.29 -8.61 -25.02
N ILE A 567 -33.40 -7.89 -23.90
CA ILE A 567 -32.93 -6.50 -23.80
C ILE A 567 -31.42 -6.44 -23.99
N CYS A 568 -30.66 -7.34 -23.37
CA CYS A 568 -29.20 -7.38 -23.49
C CYS A 568 -28.76 -7.62 -24.94
N ILE A 569 -29.34 -8.61 -25.63
CA ILE A 569 -28.98 -8.91 -27.01
C ILE A 569 -29.40 -7.80 -27.98
N GLN A 570 -30.59 -7.21 -27.79
CA GLN A 570 -31.03 -6.07 -28.59
C GLN A 570 -30.09 -4.87 -28.42
N THR A 571 -29.72 -4.57 -27.17
CA THR A 571 -28.77 -3.50 -26.83
C THR A 571 -27.39 -3.75 -27.44
N LEU A 572 -26.91 -5.01 -27.37
CA LEU A 572 -25.63 -5.43 -27.96
C LEU A 572 -25.65 -5.22 -29.47
N LYS A 573 -26.66 -5.75 -30.17
CA LYS A 573 -26.81 -5.60 -31.63
C LYS A 573 -26.90 -4.12 -32.04
N TYR A 574 -27.63 -3.31 -31.28
CA TYR A 574 -27.78 -1.87 -31.53
C TYR A 574 -26.44 -1.13 -31.45
N TYR A 575 -25.74 -1.25 -30.32
CA TYR A 575 -24.46 -0.57 -30.14
C TYR A 575 -23.38 -1.15 -31.04
N LEU A 576 -23.34 -2.46 -31.26
CA LEU A 576 -22.40 -3.07 -32.21
C LEU A 576 -22.56 -2.49 -33.62
N ASN A 577 -23.78 -2.22 -34.06
CA ASN A 577 -24.03 -1.57 -35.34
C ASN A 577 -23.55 -0.10 -35.33
N LYS A 578 -23.82 0.64 -34.24
CA LYS A 578 -23.43 2.06 -34.10
C LYS A 578 -21.93 2.30 -33.98
N VAL A 579 -21.24 1.50 -33.17
CA VAL A 579 -19.80 1.66 -32.86
C VAL A 579 -18.94 0.58 -33.48
N LYS A 580 -19.43 -0.08 -34.54
CA LYS A 580 -18.73 -1.16 -35.25
C LYS A 580 -17.27 -0.82 -35.56
N ASN A 581 -17.03 0.39 -36.05
CA ASN A 581 -15.70 0.86 -36.44
C ASN A 581 -14.76 1.03 -35.25
N VAL A 582 -15.29 1.32 -34.05
CA VAL A 582 -14.52 1.44 -32.81
C VAL A 582 -14.25 0.07 -32.21
N VAL A 583 -15.27 -0.79 -32.15
CA VAL A 583 -15.17 -2.12 -31.52
C VAL A 583 -14.32 -3.08 -32.35
N LEU A 584 -14.43 -3.03 -33.68
CA LEU A 584 -13.69 -3.89 -34.61
C LEU A 584 -12.34 -3.32 -35.07
N ARG A 585 -11.92 -2.16 -34.55
CA ARG A 585 -10.61 -1.62 -34.88
C ARG A 585 -9.52 -2.61 -34.47
N LYS A 586 -8.40 -2.57 -35.16
CA LYS A 586 -7.28 -3.47 -34.94
C LYS A 586 -6.03 -2.62 -34.87
N GLU A 587 -5.42 -2.56 -33.69
CA GLU A 587 -4.19 -1.81 -33.46
C GLU A 587 -3.06 -2.78 -33.11
N ARG A 588 -1.97 -2.70 -33.88
CA ARG A 588 -0.87 -3.66 -33.81
C ARG A 588 0.07 -3.32 -32.64
N PRO A 589 0.46 -4.29 -31.80
CA PRO A 589 1.38 -4.05 -30.68
C PRO A 589 2.73 -3.54 -31.17
N ARG A 590 3.22 -2.51 -30.48
CA ARG A 590 4.61 -2.07 -30.53
C ARG A 590 5.36 -2.76 -29.40
N VAL A 591 6.34 -3.58 -29.75
CA VAL A 591 7.09 -4.39 -28.79
C VAL A 591 8.49 -3.83 -28.65
N ARG A 592 8.94 -3.64 -27.41
CA ARG A 592 10.28 -3.15 -27.08
C ARG A 592 10.89 -4.03 -26.00
N LEU A 593 12.15 -4.39 -26.20
CA LEU A 593 12.98 -5.00 -25.16
C LEU A 593 13.84 -3.89 -24.54
N LEU A 594 13.56 -3.57 -23.28
CA LEU A 594 14.26 -2.56 -22.50
C LEU A 594 15.23 -3.25 -21.57
N HIS A 595 16.39 -2.65 -21.31
CA HIS A 595 17.30 -3.14 -20.30
C HIS A 595 17.84 -1.98 -19.46
N ASN A 596 18.08 -2.25 -18.19
CA ASN A 596 18.74 -1.31 -17.29
C ASN A 596 19.63 -2.09 -16.31
N THR A 597 20.91 -1.71 -16.25
CA THR A 597 21.87 -2.31 -15.33
C THR A 597 21.99 -1.41 -14.10
N HIS A 598 21.72 -1.97 -12.93
CA HIS A 598 21.81 -1.23 -11.69
C HIS A 598 23.29 -0.91 -11.37
N PRO A 599 23.67 0.37 -11.31
CA PRO A 599 25.09 0.78 -11.31
C PRO A 599 25.86 0.38 -10.04
N LYS A 600 25.16 -0.02 -8.96
CA LYS A 600 25.80 -0.42 -7.68
C LYS A 600 25.85 -1.91 -7.44
N THR A 601 24.87 -2.67 -7.92
CA THR A 601 24.77 -4.13 -7.66
C THR A 601 25.19 -4.97 -8.86
N GLY A 602 25.28 -4.36 -10.05
CA GLY A 602 25.56 -5.09 -11.29
C GLY A 602 24.38 -5.93 -11.80
N GLU A 603 23.23 -5.88 -11.13
CA GLU A 603 22.01 -6.60 -11.52
C GLU A 603 21.38 -5.90 -12.74
N MET A 604 21.06 -6.66 -13.80
CA MET A 604 20.43 -6.15 -15.01
C MET A 604 18.97 -6.56 -15.04
N ARG A 605 18.08 -5.60 -15.27
CA ARG A 605 16.66 -5.88 -15.51
C ARG A 605 16.40 -5.85 -17.00
N VAL A 606 15.83 -6.93 -17.52
CA VAL A 606 15.38 -7.04 -18.91
C VAL A 606 13.86 -6.99 -18.92
N SER A 607 13.28 -6.00 -19.57
CA SER A 607 11.84 -5.78 -19.61
C SER A 607 11.33 -5.81 -21.05
N CYS A 608 10.44 -6.76 -21.37
CA CYS A 608 9.68 -6.67 -22.59
C CYS A 608 8.37 -5.89 -22.36
N LEU A 609 8.15 -4.84 -23.15
CA LEU A 609 6.94 -4.03 -23.18
C LEU A 609 6.26 -4.18 -24.54
N ALA A 610 5.04 -4.70 -24.56
CA ALA A 610 4.12 -4.53 -25.68
C ALA A 610 3.14 -3.39 -25.34
N THR A 611 2.95 -2.42 -26.24
CA THR A 611 2.04 -1.29 -26.04
C THR A 611 1.37 -0.86 -27.34
N GLY A 612 0.23 -0.17 -27.27
CA GLY A 612 -0.47 0.35 -28.43
C GLY A 612 -1.26 -0.72 -29.19
N PHE A 613 -1.68 -1.79 -28.51
CA PHE A 613 -2.47 -2.85 -29.14
C PHE A 613 -3.94 -2.81 -28.77
N TYR A 614 -4.78 -3.24 -29.70
CA TYR A 614 -6.21 -3.46 -29.49
C TYR A 614 -6.68 -4.54 -30.48
N PRO A 615 -7.50 -5.53 -30.07
CA PRO A 615 -8.21 -5.68 -28.77
C PRO A 615 -7.30 -6.05 -27.58
N ARG A 616 -7.86 -6.14 -26.36
CA ARG A 616 -7.12 -6.36 -25.11
C ARG A 616 -6.33 -7.69 -25.06
N HIS A 617 -6.76 -8.71 -25.79
CA HIS A 617 -6.19 -10.05 -25.72
C HIS A 617 -4.85 -10.15 -26.46
N ILE A 618 -3.77 -10.34 -25.71
CA ILE A 618 -2.40 -10.52 -26.21
C ILE A 618 -1.70 -11.62 -25.41
N ASN A 619 -0.81 -12.37 -26.04
CA ASN A 619 0.14 -13.23 -25.33
C ASN A 619 1.55 -12.70 -25.58
N LEU A 620 2.32 -12.54 -24.51
CA LEU A 620 3.69 -12.05 -24.54
C LEU A 620 4.57 -13.04 -23.80
N THR A 621 5.50 -13.70 -24.46
CA THR A 621 6.40 -14.70 -23.87
C THR A 621 7.81 -14.17 -23.91
N MET A 622 8.55 -14.28 -22.80
CA MET A 622 9.97 -13.93 -22.76
C MET A 622 10.79 -15.21 -22.90
N LEU A 623 11.76 -15.21 -23.80
CA LEU A 623 12.63 -16.33 -24.09
C LEU A 623 14.07 -16.00 -23.68
N ARG A 624 14.78 -16.97 -23.12
CA ARG A 624 16.22 -16.97 -22.87
C ARG A 624 16.83 -18.06 -23.76
N ASP A 625 17.69 -17.68 -24.70
CA ASP A 625 18.30 -18.58 -25.70
C ASP A 625 17.28 -19.47 -26.43
N GLY A 626 16.16 -18.88 -26.83
CA GLY A 626 15.07 -19.57 -27.52
C GLY A 626 14.14 -20.41 -26.64
N HIS A 627 14.43 -20.54 -25.34
CA HIS A 627 13.60 -21.29 -24.39
C HIS A 627 12.72 -20.35 -23.55
N PRO A 628 11.44 -20.69 -23.30
CA PRO A 628 10.55 -19.86 -22.49
C PRO A 628 11.01 -19.81 -21.03
N ILE A 629 11.06 -18.60 -20.49
CA ILE A 629 11.39 -18.37 -19.07
C ILE A 629 10.16 -18.71 -18.22
N PRO A 630 10.30 -19.49 -17.14
CA PRO A 630 9.21 -19.78 -16.21
C PRO A 630 8.59 -18.50 -15.63
N GLU A 631 7.27 -18.48 -15.44
CA GLU A 631 6.57 -17.30 -14.92
C GLU A 631 7.01 -16.90 -13.50
N GLU A 632 7.49 -17.85 -12.70
CA GLU A 632 8.00 -17.64 -11.34
C GLU A 632 9.28 -16.78 -11.28
N GLU A 633 10.08 -16.80 -12.35
CA GLU A 633 11.27 -15.96 -12.49
C GLU A 633 10.94 -14.56 -13.02
N LEU A 634 9.70 -14.35 -13.49
CA LEU A 634 9.27 -13.12 -14.13
C LEU A 634 8.44 -12.27 -13.17
N ILE A 635 8.76 -10.98 -13.15
CA ILE A 635 7.85 -9.96 -12.64
C ILE A 635 6.80 -9.74 -13.74
N LEU A 636 5.64 -10.35 -13.56
CA LEU A 636 4.49 -10.25 -14.46
C LEU A 636 3.75 -8.91 -14.23
N GLY A 637 3.51 -8.18 -15.33
CA GLY A 637 2.59 -7.06 -15.35
C GLY A 637 1.22 -7.48 -15.87
N ASP A 638 0.18 -6.80 -15.40
CA ASP A 638 -1.17 -6.93 -15.96
C ASP A 638 -1.30 -6.18 -17.30
N VAL A 639 -2.36 -6.51 -18.07
CA VAL A 639 -2.75 -5.71 -19.25
C VAL A 639 -3.40 -4.41 -18.78
N LEU A 640 -2.75 -3.28 -19.04
CA LEU A 640 -3.18 -1.94 -18.61
C LEU A 640 -3.69 -1.12 -19.81
N PRO A 641 -4.70 -0.25 -19.65
CA PRO A 641 -5.11 0.68 -20.71
C PRO A 641 -4.14 1.87 -20.83
N ASN A 642 -3.94 2.37 -22.05
CA ASN A 642 -3.10 3.53 -22.38
C ASN A 642 -3.85 4.88 -22.33
N GLY A 643 -5.18 4.86 -22.20
CA GLY A 643 -6.02 6.07 -22.19
C GLY A 643 -6.42 6.60 -23.57
N ASP A 644 -5.73 6.20 -24.63
CA ASP A 644 -6.10 6.38 -26.05
C ASP A 644 -7.04 5.26 -26.56
N GLY A 645 -7.43 4.34 -25.67
CA GLY A 645 -8.24 3.17 -25.94
C GLY A 645 -7.44 1.97 -26.49
N THR A 646 -6.11 2.00 -26.44
CA THR A 646 -5.23 0.84 -26.63
C THR A 646 -4.72 0.29 -25.30
N TYR A 647 -4.01 -0.84 -25.35
CA TYR A 647 -3.50 -1.54 -24.18
C TYR A 647 -1.97 -1.68 -24.19
N GLN A 648 -1.43 -1.96 -23.01
CA GLN A 648 -0.03 -2.29 -22.79
C GLN A 648 0.13 -3.47 -21.82
N LEU A 649 1.21 -4.24 -21.99
CA LEU A 649 1.59 -5.38 -21.17
C LEU A 649 3.11 -5.41 -21.04
N ARG A 650 3.61 -5.62 -19.81
CA ARG A 650 5.05 -5.70 -19.52
C ARG A 650 5.38 -6.99 -18.78
N ARG A 651 6.48 -7.65 -19.17
CA ARG A 651 7.12 -8.72 -18.38
C ARG A 651 8.57 -8.34 -18.13
N THR A 652 9.05 -8.54 -16.91
CA THR A 652 10.42 -8.17 -16.52
C THR A 652 11.14 -9.35 -15.88
N LEU A 653 12.38 -9.58 -16.29
CA LEU A 653 13.31 -10.54 -15.70
C LEU A 653 14.42 -9.76 -14.97
N SER A 654 14.77 -10.21 -13.76
CA SER A 654 15.97 -9.77 -13.05
C SER A 654 17.10 -10.75 -13.32
N VAL A 655 18.22 -10.27 -13.85
CA VAL A 655 19.40 -11.06 -14.23
C VAL A 655 20.55 -10.71 -13.30
N GLY A 656 21.10 -11.72 -12.62
CA GLY A 656 22.23 -11.56 -11.70
C GLY A 656 23.56 -11.27 -12.40
N ALA A 657 24.54 -10.77 -11.64
CA ALA A 657 25.86 -10.40 -12.17
C ALA A 657 26.65 -11.56 -12.79
N GLU A 658 26.47 -12.79 -12.29
CA GLU A 658 27.11 -14.00 -12.83
C GLU A 658 26.50 -14.41 -14.17
N GLU A 659 25.17 -14.41 -14.27
CA GLU A 659 24.44 -14.74 -15.50
C GLU A 659 24.74 -13.74 -16.64
N LEU A 660 25.04 -12.49 -16.30
CA LEU A 660 25.50 -11.49 -17.28
C LEU A 660 26.84 -11.83 -17.95
N ARG A 661 27.67 -12.66 -17.32
CA ARG A 661 28.93 -13.14 -17.93
C ARG A 661 28.69 -14.16 -19.03
N GLU A 662 27.55 -14.86 -18.99
CA GLU A 662 27.19 -15.94 -19.91
C GLU A 662 26.61 -15.43 -21.24
N ARG A 663 26.24 -14.14 -21.32
CA ARG A 663 25.76 -13.45 -22.54
C ARG A 663 24.54 -14.13 -23.20
N HIS A 664 23.54 -14.50 -22.42
CA HIS A 664 22.28 -15.04 -22.95
C HIS A 664 21.58 -14.05 -23.90
N HIS A 665 20.92 -14.60 -24.91
CA HIS A 665 20.07 -13.86 -25.83
C HIS A 665 18.62 -13.87 -25.35
N TYR A 666 18.13 -12.69 -24.96
CA TYR A 666 16.74 -12.50 -24.57
C TYR A 666 15.90 -12.09 -25.78
N THR A 667 14.78 -12.79 -25.97
CA THR A 667 13.82 -12.51 -27.05
C THR A 667 12.43 -12.35 -26.47
N CYS A 668 11.72 -11.33 -26.90
CA CYS A 668 10.31 -11.16 -26.60
C CYS A 668 9.44 -11.65 -27.76
N SER A 669 8.65 -12.69 -27.54
CA SER A 669 7.74 -13.28 -28.51
C SER A 669 6.30 -12.87 -28.21
N VAL A 670 5.63 -12.23 -29.16
CA VAL A 670 4.28 -11.69 -28.98
C VAL A 670 3.33 -12.27 -30.01
N THR A 671 2.17 -12.77 -29.57
CA THR A 671 1.05 -13.14 -30.43
C THR A 671 -0.16 -12.26 -30.12
N HIS A 672 -0.79 -11.76 -31.18
CA HIS A 672 -1.92 -10.84 -31.12
C HIS A 672 -2.79 -11.01 -32.37
N LEU A 673 -4.09 -10.74 -32.28
CA LEU A 673 -5.05 -10.93 -33.39
C LEU A 673 -4.70 -10.12 -34.66
N THR A 674 -3.95 -9.02 -34.52
CA THR A 674 -3.47 -8.21 -35.66
C THR A 674 -2.22 -8.78 -36.33
N LEU A 675 -1.61 -9.82 -35.77
CA LEU A 675 -0.36 -10.38 -36.25
C LEU A 675 -0.67 -11.70 -36.96
N ASP A 676 -0.29 -11.81 -38.23
CA ASP A 676 -0.46 -13.04 -39.00
C ASP A 676 0.45 -14.17 -38.47
N ASN A 677 1.60 -13.79 -37.90
CA ASN A 677 2.59 -14.67 -37.27
C ASN A 677 3.07 -14.06 -35.94
N LYS A 678 3.69 -14.86 -35.07
CA LYS A 678 4.32 -14.35 -33.84
C LYS A 678 5.38 -13.27 -34.18
N LEU A 679 5.40 -12.21 -33.39
CA LEU A 679 6.38 -11.13 -33.46
C LEU A 679 7.48 -11.39 -32.43
N ASP A 680 8.67 -11.75 -32.89
CA ASP A 680 9.83 -11.99 -32.03
C ASP A 680 10.79 -10.80 -32.13
N ILE A 681 11.08 -10.16 -31.00
CA ILE A 681 12.04 -9.05 -30.86
C ILE A 681 13.19 -9.52 -29.98
N GLY A 682 14.36 -9.74 -30.58
CA GLY A 682 15.58 -10.12 -29.89
C GLY A 682 16.44 -8.93 -29.50
N TRP A 683 17.40 -9.18 -28.61
CA TRP A 683 18.53 -8.29 -28.37
C TRP A 683 19.55 -8.41 -29.52
N GLU A 684 19.69 -7.35 -30.31
CA GLU A 684 20.87 -7.14 -31.17
C GLU A 684 21.88 -6.33 -30.34
N PRO A 685 23.11 -6.84 -30.09
CA PRO A 685 24.17 -5.99 -29.57
C PRO A 685 24.41 -4.88 -30.59
N ASP A 686 24.22 -3.62 -30.20
CA ASP A 686 24.79 -2.51 -30.96
C ASP A 686 26.30 -2.75 -30.98
N ASP A 687 26.83 -3.14 -32.13
CA ASP A 687 28.25 -3.07 -32.44
C ASP A 687 28.62 -1.58 -32.39
N GLY A 688 28.87 -1.08 -31.18
CA GLY A 688 29.36 0.26 -30.95
C GLY A 688 30.55 0.54 -31.87
N PRO A 689 30.80 1.81 -32.22
CA PRO A 689 31.80 2.14 -33.24
C PRO A 689 33.12 1.48 -32.87
N ASN A 690 33.56 0.57 -33.74
CA ASN A 690 34.67 -0.33 -33.48
C ASN A 690 35.89 0.51 -33.06
N ILE A 691 36.22 0.50 -31.77
CA ILE A 691 37.23 1.38 -31.17
C ILE A 691 38.58 1.20 -31.88
N THR A 692 38.83 0.01 -32.44
CA THR A 692 39.98 -0.26 -33.31
C THR A 692 40.03 0.62 -34.56
N ILE A 693 38.90 0.87 -35.24
CA ILE A 693 38.83 1.74 -36.43
C ILE A 693 39.12 3.19 -36.03
N ILE A 694 38.58 3.67 -34.90
CA ILE A 694 38.84 5.03 -34.41
C ILE A 694 40.32 5.21 -34.09
N ILE A 695 40.94 4.24 -33.40
CA ILE A 695 42.38 4.26 -33.09
C ILE A 695 43.20 4.28 -34.38
N ILE A 696 42.86 3.47 -35.39
CA ILE A 696 43.56 3.44 -36.67
C ILE A 696 43.47 4.80 -37.37
N VAL A 697 42.28 5.42 -37.42
CA VAL A 697 42.08 6.73 -38.05
C VAL A 697 42.90 7.82 -37.35
N VAL A 698 42.91 7.84 -36.01
CA VAL A 698 43.69 8.81 -35.23
C VAL A 698 45.20 8.64 -35.45
N VAL A 699 45.69 7.40 -35.46
CA VAL A 699 47.12 7.11 -35.70
C VAL A 699 47.53 7.55 -37.12
N VAL A 700 46.70 7.28 -38.13
CA VAL A 700 46.96 7.71 -39.51
C VAL A 700 46.99 9.24 -39.62
N LEU A 701 46.04 9.94 -38.99
CA LEU A 701 46.02 11.41 -38.95
C LEU A 701 47.29 11.99 -38.31
N LEU A 702 47.74 11.42 -37.19
CA LEU A 702 48.97 11.86 -36.53
C LEU A 702 50.22 11.63 -37.40
N LEU A 703 50.30 10.50 -38.10
CA LEU A 703 51.39 10.21 -39.04
C LEU A 703 51.41 11.20 -40.21
N VAL A 704 50.24 11.53 -40.78
CA VAL A 704 50.13 12.52 -41.85
C VAL A 704 50.58 13.90 -41.39
N ILE A 705 50.18 14.33 -40.18
CA ILE A 705 50.60 15.61 -39.59
C ILE A 705 52.13 15.65 -39.39
N LEU A 706 52.74 14.56 -38.91
CA LEU A 706 54.18 14.44 -38.76
C LEU A 706 54.92 14.52 -40.10
N VAL A 707 54.41 13.88 -41.16
CA VAL A 707 54.97 13.97 -42.51
C VAL A 707 54.87 15.41 -43.05
N ILE A 708 53.73 16.08 -42.85
CA ILE A 708 53.56 17.48 -43.27
C ILE A 708 54.53 18.40 -42.53
N LEU A 709 54.67 18.25 -41.20
CA LEU A 709 55.61 19.03 -40.39
C LEU A 709 57.07 18.81 -40.82
N THR A 710 57.47 17.56 -41.06
CA THR A 710 58.83 17.25 -41.51
C THR A 710 59.13 17.79 -42.90
N VAL A 711 58.18 17.70 -43.85
CA VAL A 711 58.30 18.31 -45.18
C VAL A 711 58.35 19.84 -45.09
N PHE A 712 57.54 20.44 -44.22
CA PHE A 712 57.51 21.89 -44.01
C PHE A 712 58.83 22.42 -43.41
N ILE A 713 59.38 21.72 -42.42
CA ILE A 713 60.68 22.04 -41.81
C ILE A 713 61.82 21.85 -42.83
N LYS A 714 61.76 20.78 -43.65
CA LYS A 714 62.79 20.51 -44.67
C LYS A 714 62.75 21.52 -45.84
N ARG A 715 61.56 22.00 -46.23
CA ARG A 715 61.41 23.08 -47.23
C ARG A 715 61.89 24.45 -46.75
N ARG A 716 61.89 24.71 -45.44
CA ARG A 716 62.37 26.00 -44.87
C ARG A 716 63.87 26.06 -44.54
N ARG A 717 64.61 24.95 -44.72
CA ARG A 717 66.08 24.90 -44.60
C ARG A 717 66.77 24.89 -45.96
N GLU A 718 66.38 25.80 -46.86
CA GLU A 718 67.20 26.05 -48.04
C GLU A 718 68.48 26.79 -47.62
N ARG A 719 69.63 26.36 -48.17
CA ARG A 719 70.92 27.00 -47.89
C ARG A 719 70.90 28.40 -48.53
N PRO A 720 71.36 29.46 -47.83
CA PRO A 720 71.50 30.79 -48.41
C PRO A 720 72.29 30.73 -49.72
N ARG A 721 71.79 31.37 -50.76
CA ARG A 721 72.53 31.50 -52.03
C ARG A 721 73.41 32.72 -51.96
N VAL A 722 74.71 32.52 -51.79
CA VAL A 722 75.70 33.60 -51.75
C VAL A 722 76.31 33.80 -53.14
N ARG A 723 76.35 35.04 -53.62
CA ARG A 723 76.96 35.43 -54.89
C ARG A 723 77.87 36.64 -54.71
N LEU A 724 79.00 36.64 -55.41
CA LEU A 724 79.87 37.81 -55.51
C LEU A 724 79.53 38.55 -56.82
N LEU A 725 79.15 39.82 -56.70
CA LEU A 725 78.85 40.71 -57.81
C LEU A 725 80.01 41.70 -57.97
N HIS A 726 80.29 42.11 -59.21
CA HIS A 726 81.25 43.17 -59.51
C HIS A 726 80.60 44.17 -60.44
N ASN A 727 80.68 45.46 -60.11
CA ASN A 727 80.27 46.55 -60.98
C ASN A 727 81.46 47.47 -61.20
N THR A 728 81.82 47.70 -62.46
CA THR A 728 82.83 48.67 -62.86
C THR A 728 82.17 50.02 -63.10
N HIS A 729 82.72 51.06 -62.47
CA HIS A 729 82.25 52.42 -62.72
C HIS A 729 82.72 52.88 -64.12
N PRO A 730 81.81 53.27 -65.02
CA PRO A 730 82.13 53.44 -66.44
C PRO A 730 83.09 54.59 -66.75
N GLU A 731 83.23 55.57 -65.84
CA GLU A 731 84.10 56.75 -66.05
C GLU A 731 85.42 56.72 -65.27
N THR A 732 85.48 55.99 -64.15
CA THR A 732 86.65 56.00 -63.24
C THR A 732 87.43 54.69 -63.24
N GLY A 733 86.85 53.61 -63.81
CA GLY A 733 87.46 52.29 -63.83
C GLY A 733 87.47 51.55 -62.49
N GLU A 734 86.94 52.16 -61.41
CA GLU A 734 86.85 51.53 -60.10
C GLU A 734 85.91 50.32 -60.11
N VAL A 735 86.34 49.21 -59.50
CA VAL A 735 85.57 47.96 -59.38
C VAL A 735 84.97 47.88 -57.98
N LYS A 736 83.64 47.93 -57.88
CA LYS A 736 82.92 47.64 -56.64
C LYS A 736 82.55 46.16 -56.58
N LEU A 737 83.06 45.45 -55.57
CA LEU A 737 82.67 44.08 -55.26
C LEU A 737 81.54 44.07 -54.22
N SER A 738 80.55 43.19 -54.37
CA SER A 738 79.44 43.07 -53.44
C SER A 738 79.08 41.60 -53.19
N CYS A 739 79.04 41.20 -51.93
CA CYS A 739 78.63 39.86 -51.51
C CYS A 739 77.13 39.89 -51.18
N LEU A 740 76.30 39.25 -52.00
CA LEU A 740 74.86 39.19 -51.83
C LEU A 740 74.44 37.78 -51.41
N ALA A 741 73.71 37.66 -50.31
CA ALA A 741 73.18 36.38 -49.83
C ALA A 741 71.66 36.41 -49.88
N THR A 742 71.04 35.57 -50.69
CA THR A 742 69.57 35.57 -50.85
C THR A 742 68.92 34.29 -50.35
N GLY A 743 67.66 34.39 -49.94
CA GLY A 743 66.80 33.24 -49.66
C GLY A 743 67.02 32.60 -48.29
N PHE A 744 67.38 33.37 -47.25
CA PHE A 744 67.62 32.84 -45.91
C PHE A 744 66.51 33.16 -44.91
N TYR A 745 66.33 32.24 -43.95
CA TYR A 745 65.45 32.36 -42.79
C TYR A 745 66.03 31.48 -41.67
N PRO A 746 66.05 31.90 -40.38
CA PRO A 746 65.50 33.14 -39.80
C PRO A 746 66.31 34.41 -40.15
N ARG A 747 65.86 35.59 -39.70
CA ARG A 747 66.40 36.96 -39.99
C ARG A 747 67.88 37.20 -39.61
N HIS A 748 68.63 36.17 -39.24
CA HIS A 748 70.03 36.29 -38.81
C HIS A 748 70.95 35.59 -39.82
N ILE A 749 71.89 36.34 -40.41
CA ILE A 749 72.98 35.85 -41.25
C ILE A 749 74.27 36.57 -40.89
N ASN A 750 75.40 35.86 -40.91
CA ASN A 750 76.73 36.45 -40.83
C ASN A 750 77.43 36.25 -42.18
N LEU A 751 77.86 37.35 -42.80
CA LEU A 751 78.63 37.33 -44.04
C LEU A 751 80.07 37.76 -43.73
N THR A 752 81.03 37.02 -44.26
CA THR A 752 82.45 37.33 -44.13
C THR A 752 83.06 37.34 -45.52
N MET A 753 83.63 38.47 -45.91
CA MET A 753 84.30 38.61 -47.20
C MET A 753 85.80 38.35 -46.99
N LEU A 754 86.38 37.45 -47.79
CA LEU A 754 87.78 37.05 -47.69
C LEU A 754 88.56 37.62 -48.89
N ARG A 755 89.73 38.20 -48.63
CA ARG A 755 90.73 38.59 -49.64
C ARG A 755 91.94 37.67 -49.43
N ASP A 756 92.28 36.87 -50.44
CA ASP A 756 93.38 35.89 -50.38
C ASP A 756 93.32 34.97 -49.14
N GLY A 757 92.11 34.52 -48.80
CA GLY A 757 91.86 33.62 -47.65
C GLY A 757 91.82 34.31 -46.29
N HIS A 758 92.05 35.63 -46.21
CA HIS A 758 92.02 36.39 -44.97
C HIS A 758 90.77 37.29 -44.88
N PRO A 759 90.12 37.41 -43.72
CA PRO A 759 88.95 38.26 -43.57
C PRO A 759 89.30 39.73 -43.77
N ILE A 760 88.51 40.41 -44.59
CA ILE A 760 88.62 41.86 -44.80
C ILE A 760 88.10 42.56 -43.54
N PRO A 761 88.82 43.55 -42.99
CA PRO A 761 88.35 44.32 -41.83
C PRO A 761 86.98 44.98 -42.09
N GLU A 762 86.11 45.03 -41.08
CA GLU A 762 84.76 45.61 -41.23
C GLU A 762 84.80 47.09 -41.64
N GLU A 763 85.88 47.81 -41.32
CA GLU A 763 86.10 49.21 -41.69
C GLU A 763 86.26 49.42 -43.21
N GLU A 764 86.67 48.39 -43.96
CA GLU A 764 86.77 48.41 -45.42
C GLU A 764 85.47 47.99 -46.12
N LEU A 765 84.44 47.58 -45.36
CA LEU A 765 83.20 47.03 -45.89
C LEU A 765 82.02 47.99 -45.67
N ILE A 766 81.16 48.09 -46.67
CA ILE A 766 79.89 48.81 -46.57
C ILE A 766 78.79 47.75 -46.40
N LEU A 767 78.10 47.76 -45.26
CA LEU A 767 76.99 46.85 -45.01
C LEU A 767 75.77 47.26 -45.85
N GLY A 768 75.21 46.31 -46.59
CA GLY A 768 73.96 46.51 -47.33
C GLY A 768 72.73 46.34 -46.45
N ASP A 769 71.59 46.87 -46.90
CA ASP A 769 70.31 46.71 -46.21
C ASP A 769 69.80 45.28 -46.29
N LEU A 770 69.25 44.80 -45.19
CA LEU A 770 68.55 43.52 -45.11
C LEU A 770 67.12 43.68 -45.65
N LEU A 771 66.80 43.03 -46.77
CA LEU A 771 65.51 43.20 -47.43
C LEU A 771 64.65 41.93 -47.31
N PRO A 772 63.37 42.03 -46.91
CA PRO A 772 62.46 40.90 -46.91
C PRO A 772 62.02 40.56 -48.34
N ASN A 773 62.09 39.28 -48.69
CA ASN A 773 61.47 38.75 -49.89
C ASN A 773 60.00 38.43 -49.60
N GLY A 774 59.12 38.66 -50.59
CA GLY A 774 57.67 38.40 -50.46
C GLY A 774 57.29 36.92 -50.22
N ASP A 775 58.26 36.01 -50.24
CA ASP A 775 58.11 34.56 -49.97
C ASP A 775 58.43 34.17 -48.51
N GLY A 776 58.75 35.14 -47.66
CA GLY A 776 59.09 34.93 -46.24
C GLY A 776 60.57 34.68 -45.96
N THR A 777 61.45 34.82 -46.96
CA THR A 777 62.92 34.80 -46.81
C THR A 777 63.51 36.21 -46.78
N TYR A 778 64.81 36.36 -46.52
CA TYR A 778 65.55 37.62 -46.57
C TYR A 778 66.66 37.58 -47.63
N GLN A 779 67.11 38.75 -48.07
CA GLN A 779 68.31 38.95 -48.90
C GLN A 779 69.22 40.06 -48.36
#